data_AF-A0A1A8KSP2-F1
#
_entry.id   AF-A0A1A8KSP2-F1
#
_cell.length_a   1.000
_cell.length_b   1.000
_cell.length_c   1.000
_cell.angle_alpha   90.00
_cell.angle_beta   90.00
_cell.angle_gamma   90.00
#
_symmetry.space_group_name_H-M   'P 1'
#
loop_
_entity.id
_entity.type
_entity.pdbx_description
1 polymer ?
#
loop_
_entity_poly.entity_id
_entity_poly.type
_entity_poly.pdbx_seq_one_letter_code
_entity_poly.pdbx_strand_id
1 'polypeptide(L)'
;RKLEVSCYTKYDTSFNNSLNQNLVINSKERERNLFCSLLKELFFWWTNFLQISERKSGNGRTQFRHTSLLKMLASSLPSNCCTNAHDDPAHRVDKYLQKLMVSDEILMDLSVRFRREMDKGLCRDTNPTAAVKMLPTYVRSTPDGTEQGEFLALDLGGSNFRVLLVKVKGNGEQKVEMENQIYDIPEHVMRGSGSELFDHIAECLANFLEKMGIKDKKLPLGFTFSFPCQQTKLDESVLIYWTKGFRLSGVEGKEVVSLLRNAIRKRGDFDVDILAVINDTVGTMMTCGYDDHHCEVGLIVGTGTNACYMEQMRNLDVLDGDEGRMCVNTEWGAFGDDGALEDLRTNIDREIDAGSLNPGKQLFEKMISGMYMGELVRLILVKLARDQMVFQGKTTPELLTTGRFSTSYIYTIETDKDEEGLANADKVLRDLGLNPSAEDCKATRRVCQIVSTRAARLCAAALAAVLRQIRDNKAAERLRITIGADGSVYKTHPGFSRRLQKMVRRLVPDCDVRFLQSPCGSGKGAAMVTAVAYRLAAQQAERQRILDTLRLSREQLLEVKRRMTDGIVLGLSKQTHEQTSVKMLPTYVRSTPDGTENGDFLALDLGGSSFRVLLVRLRSGKRHKVDMHQKIYTIPQETMQGTGEELFDHIVQCIADFLEYMGMRGASLPLGFTFSFPCNQSKLDEGILLKWTKGFKASDCEGKDVVMLLKEAIQRKQEFDLNFVAVVNDTVGT
;
A
#
# COMPACT_ATOMS: atom_id res chain seq x y z
N ARG A 1 39.55 1.70 13.38
CA ARG A 1 41.03 1.64 13.49
C ARG A 1 41.51 0.98 12.19
N LYS A 2 41.94 1.75 11.18
CA LYS A 2 43.31 2.28 10.97
C LYS A 2 44.29 1.10 10.83
N LEU A 3 45.10 0.92 9.79
CA LEU A 3 45.78 1.75 8.75
C LEU A 3 46.19 0.75 7.62
N GLU A 4 46.67 1.05 6.41
CA GLU A 4 47.51 2.11 5.79
C GLU A 4 47.52 1.77 4.26
N VAL A 5 47.29 2.63 3.26
CA VAL A 5 47.96 3.87 2.77
C VAL A 5 49.32 3.64 2.09
N SER A 6 49.40 3.96 0.78
CA SER A 6 50.42 4.81 0.10
C SER A 6 50.23 4.74 -1.45
N CYS A 7 49.71 5.76 -2.16
CA CYS A 7 50.33 7.03 -2.65
C CYS A 7 51.28 6.83 -3.87
N TYR A 8 51.44 7.67 -4.91
CA TYR A 8 51.02 9.02 -5.39
C TYR A 8 51.38 9.04 -6.92
N THR A 9 50.69 9.69 -7.87
CA THR A 9 50.79 11.10 -8.35
C THR A 9 49.89 11.26 -9.61
N LYS A 10 49.50 12.42 -10.18
CA LYS A 10 49.08 13.80 -9.83
C LYS A 10 49.10 14.59 -11.18
N TYR A 11 48.09 15.43 -11.46
CA TYR A 11 47.92 16.35 -12.62
C TYR A 11 47.53 15.68 -13.96
N ASP A 12 46.50 16.13 -14.70
CA ASP A 12 46.27 17.53 -15.08
C ASP A 12 44.79 17.92 -15.29
N THR A 13 44.49 19.19 -15.01
CA THR A 13 43.19 19.86 -15.10
C THR A 13 43.32 20.99 -16.09
N SER A 14 42.70 20.89 -17.27
CA SER A 14 42.12 22.02 -18.01
C SER A 14 41.44 21.50 -19.28
N PHE A 15 40.28 22.07 -19.56
CA PHE A 15 39.42 21.96 -20.76
C PHE A 15 37.99 21.51 -20.45
N ASN A 16 37.06 22.33 -20.95
CA ASN A 16 35.61 22.18 -20.97
C ASN A 16 34.83 22.63 -19.73
N ASN A 17 35.05 23.90 -19.36
CA ASN A 17 33.99 24.74 -18.77
C ASN A 17 33.88 26.05 -19.58
N SER A 18 33.28 25.99 -20.77
CA SER A 18 32.76 27.20 -21.46
C SER A 18 31.75 26.95 -22.59
N LEU A 19 31.31 25.71 -22.87
CA LEU A 19 30.47 25.43 -24.05
C LEU A 19 29.07 24.83 -23.79
N ASN A 20 28.67 24.57 -22.55
CA ASN A 20 27.38 23.89 -22.26
C ASN A 20 26.28 24.73 -21.60
N GLN A 21 26.43 26.05 -21.44
CA GLN A 21 25.34 26.90 -20.92
C GLN A 21 24.61 27.74 -22.00
N ASN A 22 25.18 27.91 -23.20
CA ASN A 22 24.54 28.72 -24.25
C ASN A 22 23.69 27.91 -25.26
N LEU A 23 23.75 26.57 -25.23
CA LEU A 23 22.98 25.70 -26.13
C LEU A 23 21.63 25.21 -25.55
N VAL A 24 21.45 25.25 -24.23
CA VAL A 24 20.20 24.80 -23.56
C VAL A 24 19.17 25.93 -23.42
N ILE A 25 19.60 27.20 -23.45
CA ILE A 25 18.70 28.35 -23.35
C ILE A 25 18.05 28.66 -24.71
N ASN A 26 18.74 28.38 -25.83
CA ASN A 26 18.23 28.67 -27.18
C ASN A 26 17.22 27.65 -27.74
N SER A 27 17.09 26.44 -27.17
CA SER A 27 16.10 25.45 -27.65
C SER A 27 14.70 25.67 -27.05
N LYS A 28 14.61 26.00 -25.76
CA LYS A 28 13.33 26.26 -25.08
C LYS A 28 12.63 27.53 -25.56
N GLU A 29 13.39 28.54 -25.98
CA GLU A 29 12.82 29.79 -26.51
C GLU A 29 12.32 29.63 -27.96
N ARG A 30 12.97 28.77 -28.75
CA ARG A 30 12.48 28.38 -30.09
C ARG A 30 11.21 27.53 -30.03
N GLU A 31 11.11 26.56 -29.12
CA GLU A 31 9.91 25.73 -28.95
C GLU A 31 8.70 26.55 -28.47
N ARG A 32 8.93 27.50 -27.55
CA ARG A 32 7.88 28.37 -27.02
C ARG A 32 7.37 29.36 -28.07
N ASN A 33 8.24 29.88 -28.92
CA ASN A 33 7.85 30.74 -30.05
C ASN A 33 7.12 29.98 -31.15
N LEU A 34 7.49 28.72 -31.43
CA LEU A 34 6.76 27.87 -32.37
C LEU A 34 5.33 27.55 -31.86
N PHE A 35 5.20 27.26 -30.56
CA PHE A 35 3.90 26.96 -29.93
C PHE A 35 2.98 28.18 -29.90
N CYS A 36 3.51 29.38 -29.63
CA CYS A 36 2.73 30.62 -29.71
C CYS A 36 2.34 31.01 -31.14
N SER A 37 3.15 30.67 -32.15
CA SER A 37 2.81 30.89 -33.56
C SER A 37 1.68 29.96 -34.02
N LEU A 38 1.73 28.68 -33.63
CA LEU A 38 0.69 27.69 -33.90
C LEU A 38 -0.65 28.05 -33.23
N LEU A 39 -0.64 28.56 -32.00
CA LEU A 39 -1.84 29.03 -31.32
C LEU A 39 -2.46 30.27 -31.98
N LYS A 40 -1.64 31.17 -32.53
CA LYS A 40 -2.13 32.34 -33.29
C LYS A 40 -2.76 31.93 -34.62
N GLU A 41 -2.19 30.96 -35.33
CA GLU A 41 -2.82 30.43 -36.55
C GLU A 41 -4.11 29.67 -36.27
N LEU A 42 -4.17 28.86 -35.21
CA LEU A 42 -5.39 28.18 -34.78
C LEU A 42 -6.51 29.16 -34.41
N PHE A 43 -6.17 30.28 -33.77
CA PHE A 43 -7.14 31.33 -33.44
C PHE A 43 -7.60 32.11 -34.69
N PHE A 44 -6.71 32.31 -35.66
CA PHE A 44 -7.04 32.93 -36.95
C PHE A 44 -7.96 32.04 -37.81
N TRP A 45 -7.75 30.72 -37.79
CA TRP A 45 -8.64 29.77 -38.46
C TRP A 45 -10.00 29.65 -37.75
N TRP A 46 -10.04 29.65 -36.42
CA TRP A 46 -11.29 29.60 -35.67
C TRP A 46 -12.16 30.86 -35.89
N THR A 47 -11.54 32.05 -35.88
CA THR A 47 -12.26 33.31 -36.13
C THR A 47 -12.79 33.40 -37.57
N ASN A 48 -12.02 32.96 -38.57
CA ASN A 48 -12.51 32.88 -39.95
C ASN A 48 -13.62 31.81 -40.13
N PHE A 49 -13.57 30.70 -39.41
CA PHE A 49 -14.59 29.66 -39.45
C PHE A 49 -15.93 30.14 -38.86
N LEU A 50 -15.90 30.95 -37.79
CA LEU A 50 -17.07 31.62 -37.24
C LEU A 50 -17.67 32.66 -38.20
N GLN A 51 -16.82 33.40 -38.92
CA GLN A 51 -17.26 34.42 -39.87
C GLN A 51 -17.83 33.83 -41.18
N ILE A 52 -17.40 32.63 -41.58
CA ILE A 52 -17.95 31.87 -42.72
C ILE A 52 -19.29 31.20 -42.33
N SER A 53 -19.46 30.82 -41.06
CA SER A 53 -20.72 30.26 -40.53
C SER A 53 -21.86 31.29 -40.51
N GLU A 54 -21.56 32.57 -40.24
CA GLU A 54 -22.57 33.64 -40.22
C GLU A 54 -23.02 34.14 -41.60
N ARG A 55 -22.33 33.77 -42.70
CA ARG A 55 -22.72 34.15 -44.08
C ARG A 55 -23.59 33.11 -44.80
N LYS A 56 -23.95 31.99 -44.16
CA LYS A 56 -24.85 30.97 -44.72
C LYS A 56 -25.97 30.59 -43.75
N SER A 57 -26.90 31.50 -43.46
CA SER A 57 -28.25 31.11 -43.02
C SER A 57 -29.31 32.15 -43.41
N GLY A 58 -29.51 32.33 -44.72
CA GLY A 58 -30.81 32.77 -45.22
C GLY A 58 -31.77 31.58 -45.23
N ASN A 59 -32.96 31.78 -44.68
CA ASN A 59 -34.14 30.89 -44.64
C ASN A 59 -34.23 29.84 -43.51
N GLY A 60 -35.12 30.13 -42.56
CA GLY A 60 -36.37 29.36 -42.41
C GLY A 60 -36.34 28.10 -41.54
N ARG A 61 -36.85 28.27 -40.30
CA ARG A 61 -37.45 27.26 -39.41
C ARG A 61 -36.54 26.11 -38.92
N THR A 62 -36.03 26.25 -37.70
CA THR A 62 -36.31 25.30 -36.61
C THR A 62 -35.95 25.91 -35.26
N GLN A 63 -36.82 25.64 -34.29
CA GLN A 63 -36.93 26.25 -32.97
C GLN A 63 -36.16 25.37 -31.97
N PHE A 64 -35.32 25.94 -31.09
CA PHE A 64 -35.23 25.67 -29.64
C PHE A 64 -33.94 26.27 -29.01
N ARG A 65 -34.14 27.09 -27.96
CA ARG A 65 -33.19 27.47 -26.88
C ARG A 65 -31.92 28.25 -27.24
N HIS A 66 -32.08 29.55 -27.52
CA HIS A 66 -31.06 30.56 -27.27
C HIS A 66 -31.69 31.84 -26.69
N THR A 67 -32.21 31.76 -25.47
CA THR A 67 -32.65 32.94 -24.67
C THR A 67 -32.25 32.86 -23.19
N SER A 68 -31.29 31.99 -22.85
CA SER A 68 -30.80 31.85 -21.46
C SER A 68 -29.39 32.37 -21.21
N LEU A 69 -28.57 32.63 -22.24
CA LEU A 69 -27.18 33.09 -22.05
C LEU A 69 -27.03 34.62 -21.99
N LEU A 70 -27.85 35.38 -22.72
CA LEU A 70 -27.81 36.84 -22.73
C LEU A 70 -28.50 37.50 -21.51
N LYS A 71 -29.27 36.74 -20.72
CA LYS A 71 -29.78 37.17 -19.41
C LYS A 71 -28.86 36.79 -18.24
N MET A 72 -27.88 35.91 -18.45
CA MET A 72 -26.97 35.43 -17.40
C MET A 72 -25.67 36.25 -17.30
N LEU A 73 -25.33 37.02 -18.33
CA LEU A 73 -24.14 37.90 -18.35
C LEU A 73 -24.44 39.37 -18.00
N ALA A 74 -25.70 39.71 -17.71
CA ALA A 74 -26.11 41.06 -17.29
C ALA A 74 -26.36 41.18 -15.77
N SER A 75 -26.07 40.16 -14.97
CA SER A 75 -26.28 40.16 -13.51
C SER A 75 -24.99 40.22 -12.68
N SER A 76 -23.85 40.54 -13.29
CA SER A 76 -22.54 40.66 -12.61
C SER A 76 -21.94 42.06 -12.73
N LEU A 77 -22.75 43.09 -12.54
CA LEU A 77 -22.32 44.45 -12.22
C LEU A 77 -23.18 44.93 -11.05
N PRO A 78 -22.62 45.33 -9.89
CA PRO A 78 -23.41 46.05 -8.91
C PRO A 78 -23.69 47.44 -9.50
N SER A 79 -24.92 47.62 -9.97
CA SER A 79 -25.47 48.94 -10.30
C SER A 79 -25.43 49.81 -9.03
N ASN A 80 -24.63 50.88 -9.08
CA ASN A 80 -24.62 51.97 -8.13
C ASN A 80 -26.06 52.44 -7.85
N CYS A 81 -26.56 52.12 -6.67
CA CYS A 81 -27.61 52.89 -6.02
C CYS A 81 -27.02 53.34 -4.68
N CYS A 82 -26.42 54.53 -4.69
CA CYS A 82 -25.96 55.21 -3.50
C CYS A 82 -27.17 55.58 -2.64
N THR A 83 -27.45 54.75 -1.64
CA THR A 83 -28.02 55.19 -0.38
C THR A 83 -26.97 54.91 0.68
N ASN A 84 -26.72 55.90 1.55
CA ASN A 84 -25.74 55.83 2.63
C ASN A 84 -26.05 54.65 3.55
N ALA A 85 -25.46 53.49 3.27
CA ALA A 85 -25.45 52.36 4.19
C ALA A 85 -24.50 52.74 5.33
N HIS A 86 -25.09 53.16 6.45
CA HIS A 86 -24.38 53.10 7.72
C HIS A 86 -23.74 51.71 7.87
N ASP A 87 -22.49 51.69 8.33
CA ASP A 87 -21.62 50.51 8.49
C ASP A 87 -22.24 49.51 9.50
N ASP A 88 -23.25 48.75 9.06
CA ASP A 88 -24.02 47.82 9.90
C ASP A 88 -23.10 46.77 10.53
N PRO A 89 -23.10 46.62 11.87
CA PRO A 89 -22.34 45.59 12.57
C PRO A 89 -22.51 44.18 11.97
N ALA A 90 -23.71 43.81 11.50
CA ALA A 90 -23.95 42.50 10.90
C ALA A 90 -23.15 42.30 9.59
N HIS A 91 -23.10 43.33 8.73
CA HIS A 91 -22.32 43.30 7.50
C HIS A 91 -20.80 43.26 7.78
N ARG A 92 -20.34 43.94 8.83
CA ARG A 92 -18.94 43.91 9.28
C ARG A 92 -18.53 42.51 9.78
N VAL A 93 -19.41 41.84 10.54
CA VAL A 93 -19.21 40.45 10.97
C VAL A 93 -19.12 39.52 9.77
N ASP A 94 -20.05 39.61 8.81
CA ASP A 94 -20.03 38.73 7.62
C ASP A 94 -18.76 38.94 6.79
N LYS A 95 -18.31 40.18 6.60
CA LYS A 95 -17.05 40.50 5.91
C LYS A 95 -15.82 39.97 6.65
N TYR A 96 -15.81 39.97 7.98
CA TYR A 96 -14.74 39.36 8.76
C TYR A 96 -14.73 37.84 8.58
N LEU A 97 -15.91 37.22 8.71
CA LEU A 97 -16.10 35.78 8.65
C LEU A 97 -15.83 35.19 7.26
N GLN A 98 -16.07 35.94 6.18
CA GLN A 98 -15.69 35.54 4.82
C GLN A 98 -14.19 35.24 4.68
N LYS A 99 -13.33 35.91 5.46
CA LYS A 99 -11.87 35.65 5.44
C LYS A 99 -11.50 34.29 6.03
N LEU A 100 -12.39 33.69 6.82
CA LEU A 100 -12.20 32.36 7.42
C LEU A 100 -12.73 31.25 6.50
N MET A 101 -13.44 31.60 5.42
CA MET A 101 -13.95 30.63 4.47
C MET A 101 -12.86 30.19 3.51
N VAL A 102 -12.74 28.87 3.34
CA VAL A 102 -11.80 28.26 2.42
C VAL A 102 -12.55 27.89 1.14
N SER A 103 -12.06 28.36 -0.01
CA SER A 103 -12.63 28.07 -1.33
C SER A 103 -12.25 26.68 -1.81
N ASP A 104 -12.97 26.16 -2.80
CA ASP A 104 -12.71 24.85 -3.39
C ASP A 104 -11.32 24.76 -4.02
N GLU A 105 -10.84 25.86 -4.62
CA GLU A 105 -9.49 25.94 -5.21
C GLU A 105 -8.42 25.78 -4.12
N ILE A 106 -8.58 26.46 -2.98
CA ILE A 106 -7.66 26.34 -1.85
C ILE A 106 -7.71 24.93 -1.25
N LEU A 107 -8.89 24.32 -1.16
CA LEU A 107 -9.03 22.93 -0.68
C LEU A 107 -8.36 21.93 -1.63
N MET A 108 -8.46 22.15 -2.94
CA MET A 108 -7.79 21.33 -3.93
C MET A 108 -6.27 21.45 -3.81
N ASP A 109 -5.75 22.68 -3.70
CA ASP A 109 -4.33 22.94 -3.45
C ASP A 109 -3.86 22.28 -2.15
N LEU A 110 -4.62 22.41 -1.05
CA LEU A 110 -4.32 21.73 0.21
C LEU A 110 -4.26 20.21 0.06
N SER A 111 -5.17 19.61 -0.74
CA SER A 111 -5.12 18.17 -1.01
C SER A 111 -3.85 17.75 -1.76
N VAL A 112 -3.35 18.59 -2.67
CA VAL A 112 -2.09 18.35 -3.39
C VAL A 112 -0.89 18.50 -2.45
N ARG A 113 -0.88 19.52 -1.59
CA ARG A 113 0.17 19.71 -0.56
C ARG A 113 0.20 18.52 0.40
N PHE A 114 -0.97 18.06 0.86
CA PHE A 114 -1.06 16.91 1.75
C PHE A 114 -0.55 15.63 1.08
N ARG A 115 -0.88 15.41 -0.19
CA ARG A 115 -0.36 14.27 -0.96
C ARG A 115 1.17 14.27 -1.02
N ARG A 116 1.80 15.43 -1.23
CA ARG A 116 3.26 15.55 -1.21
C ARG A 116 3.85 15.22 0.17
N GLU A 117 3.17 15.60 1.24
CA GLU A 117 3.60 15.23 2.61
C GLU A 117 3.44 13.73 2.88
N MET A 118 2.40 13.08 2.32
CA MET A 118 2.29 11.62 2.35
C MET A 118 3.48 10.97 1.64
N ASP A 119 3.82 11.41 0.43
CA ASP A 119 4.95 10.87 -0.34
C ASP A 119 6.27 11.05 0.44
N LYS A 120 6.49 12.22 1.06
CA LYS A 120 7.64 12.47 1.93
C LYS A 120 7.69 11.54 3.15
N GLY A 121 6.54 11.29 3.76
CA GLY A 121 6.44 10.41 4.93
C GLY A 121 6.64 8.94 4.59
N LEU A 122 6.28 8.50 3.37
CA LEU A 122 6.47 7.12 2.93
C LEU A 122 7.92 6.83 2.49
N CYS A 123 8.61 7.82 1.94
CA CYS A 123 9.98 7.67 1.44
C CYS A 123 11.03 7.66 2.56
N ARG A 124 11.95 6.68 2.52
CA ARG A 124 12.99 6.44 3.53
C ARG A 124 13.87 7.67 3.81
N ASP A 125 14.25 8.39 2.75
CA ASP A 125 15.20 9.51 2.86
C ASP A 125 14.56 10.79 3.42
N THR A 126 13.26 11.00 3.16
CA THR A 126 12.54 12.21 3.58
C THR A 126 11.74 12.05 4.86
N ASN A 127 11.40 10.80 5.24
CA ASN A 127 10.61 10.49 6.44
C ASN A 127 11.15 11.14 7.74
N PRO A 128 12.47 11.17 8.03
CA PRO A 128 12.99 11.75 9.27
C PRO A 128 12.56 13.22 9.48
N THR A 129 12.46 13.98 8.39
CA THR A 129 12.07 15.41 8.41
C THR A 129 10.61 15.66 8.03
N ALA A 130 9.86 14.64 7.61
CA ALA A 130 8.46 14.80 7.21
C ALA A 130 7.58 15.19 8.41
N ALA A 131 6.65 16.12 8.19
CA ALA A 131 5.66 16.51 9.19
C ALA A 131 4.58 15.42 9.36
N VAL A 132 4.09 14.88 8.23
CA VAL A 132 3.17 13.74 8.20
C VAL A 132 4.00 12.45 8.24
N LYS A 133 3.92 11.70 9.34
CA LYS A 133 4.88 10.62 9.63
C LYS A 133 4.64 9.31 8.91
N MET A 134 3.42 9.05 8.44
CA MET A 134 3.07 7.84 7.66
C MET A 134 3.57 6.55 8.33
N LEU A 135 3.24 6.39 9.61
CA LEU A 135 3.73 5.33 10.49
C LEU A 135 3.18 3.96 10.08
N PRO A 136 4.06 2.96 9.80
CA PRO A 136 3.63 1.59 9.57
C PRO A 136 3.01 0.96 10.83
N THR A 137 1.86 0.31 10.68
CA THR A 137 1.10 -0.25 11.82
C THR A 137 1.25 -1.76 11.98
N TYR A 138 1.89 -2.43 11.02
CA TYR A 138 2.00 -3.89 10.94
C TYR A 138 0.65 -4.64 10.79
N VAL A 139 -0.47 -3.93 10.63
CA VAL A 139 -1.75 -4.53 10.23
C VAL A 139 -1.77 -4.71 8.71
N ARG A 140 -1.66 -5.96 8.24
CA ARG A 140 -1.50 -6.28 6.80
C ARG A 140 -2.80 -6.63 6.07
N SER A 141 -3.89 -6.87 6.78
CA SER A 141 -5.19 -7.19 6.18
C SER A 141 -6.34 -6.68 7.04
N THR A 142 -7.43 -6.31 6.37
CA THR A 142 -8.74 -6.13 7.00
C THR A 142 -9.35 -7.49 7.36
N PRO A 143 -10.39 -7.54 8.21
CA PRO A 143 -11.09 -8.78 8.50
C PRO A 143 -11.69 -9.40 7.24
N ASP A 144 -11.62 -10.74 7.13
CA ASP A 144 -12.17 -11.50 6.00
C ASP A 144 -13.38 -12.37 6.37
N GLY A 145 -13.79 -12.34 7.64
CA GLY A 145 -14.93 -13.09 8.17
C GLY A 145 -14.57 -14.50 8.65
N THR A 146 -13.31 -14.92 8.52
CA THR A 146 -12.82 -16.21 9.06
C THR A 146 -12.24 -16.06 10.48
N GLU A 147 -12.21 -14.85 11.02
CA GLU A 147 -11.81 -14.58 12.40
C GLU A 147 -12.77 -15.24 13.41
N GLN A 148 -12.21 -15.85 14.45
CA GLN A 148 -12.98 -16.51 15.52
C GLN A 148 -12.19 -16.52 16.84
N GLY A 149 -12.89 -16.47 17.98
CA GLY A 149 -12.29 -16.58 19.31
C GLY A 149 -12.85 -15.58 20.34
N GLU A 150 -12.28 -15.61 21.54
CA GLU A 150 -12.52 -14.62 22.61
C GLU A 150 -11.28 -13.74 22.79
N PHE A 151 -11.46 -12.43 22.76
CA PHE A 151 -10.36 -11.46 22.78
C PHE A 151 -10.64 -10.35 23.79
N LEU A 152 -9.61 -9.94 24.52
CA LEU A 152 -9.63 -8.72 25.31
C LEU A 152 -9.23 -7.54 24.44
N ALA A 153 -9.83 -6.38 24.68
CA ALA A 153 -9.40 -5.12 24.10
C ALA A 153 -9.33 -4.02 25.13
N LEU A 154 -8.27 -3.23 25.07
CA LEU A 154 -8.10 -2.00 25.84
C LEU A 154 -8.24 -0.81 24.89
N ASP A 155 -8.87 0.27 25.35
CA ASP A 155 -9.05 1.50 24.57
C ASP A 155 -8.64 2.72 25.40
N LEU A 156 -7.49 3.30 25.05
CA LEU A 156 -6.91 4.47 25.69
C LEU A 156 -6.63 5.56 24.65
N GLY A 157 -7.31 6.70 24.79
CA GLY A 157 -7.09 7.86 23.92
C GLY A 157 -7.60 9.20 24.44
N GLY A 158 -8.26 9.19 25.60
CA GLY A 158 -8.84 10.35 26.29
C GLY A 158 -9.00 10.07 27.78
N SER A 159 -9.89 10.79 28.46
CA SER A 159 -10.15 10.60 29.91
C SER A 159 -10.91 9.30 30.22
N ASN A 160 -11.56 8.69 29.23
CA ASN A 160 -12.35 7.48 29.40
C ASN A 160 -11.55 6.29 28.89
N PHE A 161 -11.09 5.45 29.81
CA PHE A 161 -10.46 4.16 29.51
C PHE A 161 -11.52 3.08 29.36
N ARG A 162 -11.41 2.21 28.36
CA ARG A 162 -12.35 1.08 28.20
C ARG A 162 -11.63 -0.24 28.21
N VAL A 163 -12.24 -1.21 28.87
CA VAL A 163 -11.87 -2.63 28.80
C VAL A 163 -13.05 -3.36 28.16
N LEU A 164 -12.77 -4.19 27.15
CA LEU A 164 -13.77 -4.94 26.41
C LEU A 164 -13.40 -6.42 26.37
N LEU A 165 -14.41 -7.28 26.45
CA LEU A 165 -14.36 -8.68 26.05
C LEU A 165 -15.17 -8.83 24.77
N VAL A 166 -14.53 -9.27 23.70
CA VAL A 166 -15.12 -9.42 22.38
C VAL A 166 -15.08 -10.89 22.00
N LYS A 167 -16.25 -11.46 21.69
CA LYS A 167 -16.38 -12.84 21.23
C LYS A 167 -16.80 -12.84 19.77
N VAL A 168 -15.94 -13.38 18.92
CA VAL A 168 -16.17 -13.52 17.48
C VAL A 168 -16.53 -14.98 17.21
N LYS A 169 -17.78 -15.22 16.78
CA LYS A 169 -18.21 -16.57 16.41
C LYS A 169 -17.69 -16.88 15.00
N GLY A 170 -16.90 -17.95 14.88
CA GLY A 170 -16.72 -18.61 13.58
C GLY A 170 -18.08 -19.16 13.14
N ASN A 171 -18.34 -19.20 11.83
CA ASN A 171 -19.49 -19.81 11.10
C ASN A 171 -20.18 -18.88 10.09
N GLY A 172 -19.61 -17.71 9.76
CA GLY A 172 -20.14 -16.83 8.71
C GLY A 172 -21.36 -16.00 9.10
N GLU A 173 -21.87 -16.13 10.33
CA GLU A 173 -22.99 -15.34 10.86
C GLU A 173 -22.61 -13.88 11.20
N GLN A 174 -21.33 -13.50 11.06
CA GLN A 174 -20.77 -12.17 11.40
C GLN A 174 -21.26 -11.60 12.75
N LYS A 175 -21.53 -12.47 13.73
CA LYS A 175 -22.08 -12.07 15.02
C LYS A 175 -20.96 -11.88 16.04
N VAL A 176 -20.82 -10.65 16.53
CA VAL A 176 -19.89 -10.27 17.58
C VAL A 176 -20.67 -10.01 18.87
N GLU A 177 -20.35 -10.75 19.92
CA GLU A 177 -20.84 -10.49 21.28
C GLU A 177 -19.79 -9.64 22.02
N MET A 178 -20.23 -8.61 22.75
CA MET A 178 -19.33 -7.64 23.36
C MET A 178 -19.82 -7.25 24.74
N GLU A 179 -18.94 -7.39 25.72
CA GLU A 179 -19.07 -6.82 27.05
C GLU A 179 -18.02 -5.73 27.22
N ASN A 180 -18.38 -4.59 27.81
CA ASN A 180 -17.42 -3.52 28.06
C ASN A 180 -17.64 -2.83 29.41
N GLN A 181 -16.58 -2.20 29.90
CA GLN A 181 -16.63 -1.33 31.05
C GLN A 181 -15.77 -0.09 30.82
N ILE A 182 -16.29 1.06 31.22
CA ILE A 182 -15.60 2.36 31.15
C ILE A 182 -15.06 2.69 32.54
N TYR A 183 -13.82 3.15 32.59
CA TYR A 183 -13.12 3.61 33.78
C TYR A 183 -12.65 5.05 33.53
N ASP A 184 -12.82 5.92 34.52
CA ASP A 184 -12.34 7.29 34.46
C ASP A 184 -10.85 7.34 34.81
N ILE A 185 -10.06 8.04 34.00
CA ILE A 185 -8.68 8.37 34.32
C ILE A 185 -8.64 9.78 34.93
N PRO A 186 -8.29 9.91 36.22
CA PRO A 186 -8.19 11.22 36.85
C PRO A 186 -7.13 12.12 36.19
N GLU A 187 -7.36 13.43 36.17
CA GLU A 187 -6.45 14.41 35.55
C GLU A 187 -5.03 14.35 36.13
N HIS A 188 -4.91 14.09 37.45
CA HIS A 188 -3.60 13.93 38.10
C HIS A 188 -2.85 12.69 37.60
N VAL A 189 -3.54 11.60 37.23
CA VAL A 189 -2.93 10.41 36.62
C VAL A 189 -2.50 10.73 35.18
N MET A 190 -3.31 11.46 34.41
CA MET A 190 -2.98 11.87 33.03
C MET A 190 -1.74 12.78 32.92
N ARG A 191 -1.37 13.44 34.03
CA ARG A 191 -0.22 14.35 34.14
C ARG A 191 0.86 13.86 35.12
N GLY A 192 0.72 12.65 35.63
CA GLY A 192 1.61 12.06 36.62
C GLY A 192 2.79 11.34 36.00
N SER A 193 3.14 10.19 36.57
CA SER A 193 4.18 9.30 36.07
C SER A 193 3.62 8.17 35.21
N GLY A 194 4.44 7.64 34.30
CA GLY A 194 4.10 6.44 33.55
C GLY A 194 3.72 5.26 34.45
N SER A 195 4.40 5.08 35.58
CA SER A 195 4.08 3.98 36.51
C SER A 195 2.65 4.08 37.03
N GLU A 196 2.20 5.27 37.44
CA GLU A 196 0.85 5.47 37.97
C GLU A 196 -0.22 5.16 36.91
N LEU A 197 0.00 5.58 35.66
CA LEU A 197 -0.94 5.29 34.57
C LEU A 197 -1.04 3.78 34.29
N PHE A 198 0.09 3.09 34.13
CA PHE A 198 0.05 1.66 33.80
C PHE A 198 -0.40 0.80 34.99
N ASP A 199 -0.11 1.20 36.23
CA ASP A 199 -0.67 0.57 37.44
C ASP A 199 -2.20 0.73 37.47
N HIS A 200 -2.72 1.93 37.17
CA HIS A 200 -4.16 2.17 37.06
C HIS A 200 -4.83 1.36 35.95
N ILE A 201 -4.20 1.25 34.78
CA ILE A 201 -4.70 0.40 33.67
C ILE A 201 -4.74 -1.07 34.09
N ALA A 202 -3.69 -1.57 34.74
CA ALA A 202 -3.63 -2.95 35.22
C ALA A 202 -4.69 -3.23 36.31
N GLU A 203 -4.98 -2.26 37.17
CA GLU A 203 -6.07 -2.34 38.14
C GLU A 203 -7.45 -2.40 37.48
N CYS A 204 -7.71 -1.52 36.52
CA CYS A 204 -8.97 -1.53 35.77
C CYS A 204 -9.17 -2.87 35.04
N LEU A 205 -8.11 -3.41 34.42
CA LEU A 205 -8.14 -4.72 33.78
C LEU A 205 -8.43 -5.84 34.79
N ALA A 206 -7.76 -5.87 35.94
CA ALA A 206 -8.02 -6.86 36.99
C ALA A 206 -9.48 -6.87 37.44
N ASN A 207 -10.03 -5.67 37.71
CA ASN A 207 -11.42 -5.49 38.15
C ASN A 207 -12.41 -6.01 37.10
N PHE A 208 -12.12 -5.77 35.81
CA PHE A 208 -12.95 -6.27 34.71
C PHE A 208 -12.89 -7.81 34.60
N LEU A 209 -11.69 -8.40 34.66
CA LEU A 209 -11.50 -9.85 34.58
C LEU A 209 -12.17 -10.59 35.74
N GLU A 210 -12.11 -10.02 36.95
CA GLU A 210 -12.78 -10.56 38.14
C GLU A 210 -14.30 -10.52 37.99
N LYS A 211 -14.86 -9.37 37.57
CA LYS A 211 -16.30 -9.23 37.32
C LYS A 211 -16.81 -10.21 36.25
N MET A 212 -15.99 -10.51 35.25
CA MET A 212 -16.32 -11.44 34.17
C MET A 212 -16.04 -12.91 34.52
N GLY A 213 -15.39 -13.20 35.66
CA GLY A 213 -15.06 -14.57 36.06
C GLY A 213 -14.05 -15.24 35.14
N ILE A 214 -13.11 -14.49 34.56
CA ILE A 214 -12.14 -14.96 33.56
C ILE A 214 -10.69 -14.68 33.94
N LYS A 215 -10.42 -14.41 35.23
CA LYS A 215 -9.08 -14.09 35.74
C LYS A 215 -8.07 -15.24 35.51
N ASP A 216 -8.54 -16.48 35.50
CA ASP A 216 -7.74 -17.69 35.25
C ASP A 216 -7.51 -17.99 33.76
N LYS A 217 -8.13 -17.22 32.84
CA LYS A 217 -7.98 -17.41 31.40
C LYS A 217 -6.93 -16.48 30.84
N LYS A 218 -5.89 -17.04 30.24
CA LYS A 218 -4.92 -16.27 29.45
C LYS A 218 -5.50 -15.95 28.07
N LEU A 219 -6.24 -14.85 27.98
CA LEU A 219 -6.86 -14.40 26.74
C LEU A 219 -5.90 -13.50 25.94
N PRO A 220 -5.95 -13.56 24.59
CA PRO A 220 -5.25 -12.61 23.75
C PRO A 220 -5.83 -11.20 23.89
N LEU A 221 -4.96 -10.20 23.98
CA LEU A 221 -5.30 -8.81 24.22
C LEU A 221 -4.80 -7.91 23.10
N GLY A 222 -5.70 -7.10 22.55
CA GLY A 222 -5.37 -5.95 21.71
C GLY A 222 -5.43 -4.65 22.51
N PHE A 223 -4.49 -3.74 22.28
CA PHE A 223 -4.43 -2.46 22.97
C PHE A 223 -4.56 -1.31 21.96
N THR A 224 -5.72 -0.65 21.94
CA THR A 224 -5.85 0.64 21.25
C THR A 224 -5.16 1.71 22.10
N PHE A 225 -4.06 2.24 21.60
CA PHE A 225 -3.28 3.30 22.22
C PHE A 225 -3.19 4.47 21.23
N SER A 226 -4.02 5.48 21.47
CA SER A 226 -4.36 6.53 20.49
C SER A 226 -3.35 7.68 20.49
N PHE A 227 -2.06 7.34 20.38
CA PHE A 227 -0.95 8.28 20.36
C PHE A 227 0.05 7.91 19.26
N PRO A 228 0.88 8.85 18.79
CA PRO A 228 1.92 8.57 17.81
C PRO A 228 2.94 7.58 18.38
N CYS A 229 3.01 6.39 17.79
CA CYS A 229 3.94 5.34 18.19
C CYS A 229 4.76 4.84 17.01
N GLN A 230 6.05 4.64 17.25
CA GLN A 230 6.91 3.90 16.34
C GLN A 230 6.77 2.41 16.63
N GLN A 231 6.44 1.63 15.61
CA GLN A 231 6.29 0.17 15.71
C GLN A 231 7.35 -0.52 14.86
N THR A 232 7.81 -1.66 15.35
CA THR A 232 8.71 -2.60 14.63
C THR A 232 8.02 -3.94 14.38
N LYS A 233 6.98 -4.24 15.15
CA LYS A 233 6.06 -5.38 15.05
C LYS A 233 4.70 -4.99 15.63
N LEU A 234 3.71 -5.87 15.49
CA LEU A 234 2.35 -5.60 15.96
C LEU A 234 2.26 -5.48 17.49
N ASP A 235 3.08 -6.21 18.25
CA ASP A 235 3.14 -6.24 19.72
C ASP A 235 4.26 -5.38 20.32
N GLU A 236 4.89 -4.51 19.52
CA GLU A 236 5.93 -3.58 19.95
C GLU A 236 5.54 -2.15 19.56
N SER A 237 5.47 -1.25 20.54
CA SER A 237 5.02 0.13 20.29
C SER A 237 5.76 1.11 21.20
N VAL A 238 6.64 1.93 20.62
CA VAL A 238 7.39 2.97 21.32
C VAL A 238 6.68 4.30 21.17
N LEU A 239 6.25 4.91 22.28
CA LEU A 239 5.63 6.24 22.25
C LEU A 239 6.64 7.28 21.76
N ILE A 240 6.28 8.03 20.71
CA ILE A 240 7.14 9.10 20.18
C ILE A 240 7.00 10.36 21.04
N TYR A 241 5.77 10.86 21.19
CA TYR A 241 5.44 12.00 22.04
C TYR A 241 3.97 11.98 22.44
N TRP A 242 3.64 12.61 23.57
CA TRP A 242 2.25 12.77 23.99
C TRP A 242 1.51 13.83 23.15
N THR A 243 0.20 13.64 23.04
CA THR A 243 -0.72 14.58 22.39
C THR A 243 -1.98 14.76 23.26
N LYS A 244 -2.90 15.62 22.83
CA LYS A 244 -4.18 15.88 23.50
C LYS A 244 -3.93 16.41 24.94
N GLY A 245 -4.56 15.80 25.95
CA GLY A 245 -4.45 16.21 27.36
C GLY A 245 -3.41 15.43 28.19
N PHE A 246 -2.68 14.48 27.60
CA PHE A 246 -1.72 13.64 28.31
C PHE A 246 -0.35 14.32 28.37
N ARG A 247 0.32 14.25 29.53
CA ARG A 247 1.70 14.72 29.70
C ARG A 247 2.37 13.99 30.86
N LEU A 248 2.74 12.73 30.65
CA LEU A 248 3.35 11.91 31.68
C LEU A 248 4.86 11.84 31.55
N SER A 249 5.53 11.83 32.71
CA SER A 249 6.97 11.56 32.76
C SER A 249 7.27 10.08 32.58
N GLY A 250 8.38 9.78 31.88
CA GLY A 250 8.93 8.43 31.81
C GLY A 250 8.18 7.43 30.92
N VAL A 251 7.43 7.89 29.92
CA VAL A 251 6.77 7.03 28.90
C VAL A 251 7.26 7.33 27.48
N GLU A 252 7.49 8.59 27.12
CA GLU A 252 8.06 8.97 25.81
C GLU A 252 9.41 8.29 25.58
N GLY A 253 9.62 7.73 24.39
CA GLY A 253 10.78 6.92 24.03
C GLY A 253 10.80 5.52 24.65
N LYS A 254 9.76 5.10 25.38
CA LYS A 254 9.66 3.75 25.95
C LYS A 254 8.59 2.90 25.26
N GLU A 255 8.81 1.60 25.32
CA GLU A 255 7.92 0.59 24.75
C GLU A 255 6.71 0.35 25.68
N VAL A 256 5.52 0.65 25.18
CA VAL A 256 4.25 0.72 25.91
C VAL A 256 3.79 -0.66 26.37
N VAL A 257 4.00 -1.71 25.57
CA VAL A 257 3.63 -3.08 25.95
C VAL A 257 4.45 -3.55 27.14
N SER A 258 5.73 -3.23 27.18
CA SER A 258 6.64 -3.56 28.28
C SER A 258 6.23 -2.86 29.57
N LEU A 259 5.81 -1.59 29.49
CA LEU A 259 5.28 -0.86 30.65
C LEU A 259 4.00 -1.52 31.19
N LEU A 260 3.07 -1.89 30.31
CA LEU A 260 1.85 -2.60 30.69
C LEU A 260 2.16 -4.00 31.26
N ARG A 261 3.03 -4.78 30.62
CA ARG A 261 3.49 -6.10 31.11
C ARG A 261 4.14 -5.97 32.49
N ASN A 262 4.91 -4.90 32.75
CA ASN A 262 5.51 -4.65 34.05
C ASN A 262 4.46 -4.38 35.13
N ALA A 263 3.46 -3.54 34.84
CA ALA A 263 2.38 -3.25 35.77
C ALA A 263 1.54 -4.49 36.10
N ILE A 264 1.23 -5.32 35.09
CA ILE A 264 0.51 -6.59 35.28
C ILE A 264 1.34 -7.57 36.13
N ARG A 265 2.63 -7.74 35.82
CA ARG A 265 3.54 -8.59 36.60
C ARG A 265 3.71 -8.12 38.05
N LYS A 266 3.76 -6.80 38.27
CA LYS A 266 3.85 -6.20 39.61
C LYS A 266 2.62 -6.54 40.46
N ARG A 267 1.44 -6.66 39.84
CA ARG A 267 0.23 -7.13 40.54
C ARG A 267 0.24 -8.63 40.81
N GLY A 268 0.57 -9.43 39.79
CA GLY A 268 0.73 -10.88 39.90
C GLY A 268 -0.56 -11.70 40.07
N ASP A 269 -1.74 -11.09 39.95
CA ASP A 269 -3.04 -11.74 40.18
C ASP A 269 -3.75 -12.24 38.91
N PHE A 270 -3.22 -11.95 37.71
CA PHE A 270 -3.72 -12.45 36.42
C PHE A 270 -2.61 -12.42 35.35
N ASP A 271 -2.84 -13.08 34.21
CA ASP A 271 -1.95 -13.06 33.05
C ASP A 271 -2.73 -12.85 31.75
N VAL A 272 -2.16 -12.09 30.81
CA VAL A 272 -2.77 -11.78 29.51
C VAL A 272 -1.71 -11.82 28.41
N ASP A 273 -2.13 -12.18 27.20
CA ASP A 273 -1.23 -12.23 26.05
C ASP A 273 -1.42 -11.01 25.16
N ILE A 274 -0.59 -9.98 25.34
CA ILE A 274 -0.67 -8.74 24.54
C ILE A 274 -0.09 -9.03 23.15
N LEU A 275 -0.97 -9.16 22.15
CA LEU A 275 -0.62 -9.52 20.77
C LEU A 275 -0.55 -8.31 19.82
N ALA A 276 -1.23 -7.22 20.16
CA ALA A 276 -1.33 -6.07 19.27
C ALA A 276 -1.44 -4.76 20.03
N VAL A 277 -0.73 -3.73 19.55
CA VAL A 277 -0.99 -2.32 19.85
C VAL A 277 -1.35 -1.61 18.58
N ILE A 278 -2.45 -0.86 18.60
CA ILE A 278 -2.95 -0.13 17.43
C ILE A 278 -3.38 1.29 17.77
N ASN A 279 -3.43 2.16 16.76
CA ASN A 279 -4.05 3.48 16.87
C ASN A 279 -5.58 3.38 16.75
N ASP A 280 -6.32 4.39 17.26
CA ASP A 280 -7.78 4.44 17.20
C ASP A 280 -8.33 4.51 15.76
N THR A 281 -7.60 5.13 14.83
CA THR A 281 -7.95 5.11 13.41
C THR A 281 -7.93 3.68 12.86
N VAL A 282 -6.90 2.91 13.20
CA VAL A 282 -6.73 1.51 12.76
C VAL A 282 -7.85 0.66 13.35
N GLY A 283 -8.14 0.83 14.64
CA GLY A 283 -9.27 0.15 15.29
C GLY A 283 -10.60 0.49 14.60
N THR A 284 -10.84 1.77 14.30
CA THR A 284 -12.05 2.21 13.60
C THR A 284 -12.16 1.59 12.21
N MET A 285 -11.08 1.58 11.43
CA MET A 285 -11.04 0.94 10.10
C MET A 285 -11.37 -0.55 10.20
N MET A 286 -10.81 -1.24 11.20
CA MET A 286 -10.98 -2.69 11.38
C MET A 286 -12.37 -3.05 11.90
N THR A 287 -12.95 -2.23 12.79
CA THR A 287 -14.35 -2.36 13.21
C THR A 287 -15.30 -2.26 12.01
N CYS A 288 -15.13 -1.22 11.19
CA CYS A 288 -15.97 -0.99 10.03
C CYS A 288 -15.67 -1.98 8.89
N GLY A 289 -14.43 -2.45 8.76
CA GLY A 289 -14.00 -3.44 7.77
C GLY A 289 -14.54 -4.84 8.02
N TYR A 290 -14.89 -5.15 9.27
CA TYR A 290 -15.64 -6.36 9.59
C TYR A 290 -17.07 -6.32 9.03
N ASP A 291 -17.72 -5.15 9.06
CA ASP A 291 -19.11 -4.98 8.60
C ASP A 291 -19.19 -4.66 7.07
N ASP A 292 -18.13 -4.08 6.49
CA ASP A 292 -18.02 -3.77 5.05
C ASP A 292 -16.58 -3.96 4.56
N HIS A 293 -16.35 -5.01 3.76
CA HIS A 293 -15.02 -5.34 3.20
C HIS A 293 -14.44 -4.28 2.23
N HIS A 294 -15.20 -3.26 1.84
CA HIS A 294 -14.66 -2.10 1.10
C HIS A 294 -14.02 -1.04 2.02
N CYS A 295 -14.02 -1.24 3.34
CA CYS A 295 -13.43 -0.31 4.29
C CYS A 295 -11.90 -0.37 4.26
N GLU A 296 -11.28 0.67 3.70
CA GLU A 296 -9.82 0.79 3.59
C GLU A 296 -9.29 2.10 4.19
N VAL A 297 -10.15 2.87 4.86
CA VAL A 297 -9.78 4.12 5.55
C VAL A 297 -10.44 4.14 6.93
N GLY A 298 -9.66 4.45 7.95
CA GLY A 298 -10.15 4.79 9.29
C GLY A 298 -10.00 6.29 9.55
N LEU A 299 -11.05 6.94 10.01
CA LEU A 299 -11.10 8.37 10.27
C LEU A 299 -11.53 8.64 11.71
N ILE A 300 -10.75 9.47 12.40
CA ILE A 300 -11.10 10.02 13.72
C ILE A 300 -11.29 11.53 13.61
N VAL A 301 -12.45 12.02 14.03
CA VAL A 301 -12.69 13.45 14.31
C VAL A 301 -13.41 13.59 15.65
N GLY A 302 -12.62 13.70 16.71
CA GLY A 302 -13.06 13.77 18.10
C GLY A 302 -12.27 14.83 18.87
N THR A 303 -11.70 14.45 20.03
CA THR A 303 -10.77 15.33 20.78
C THR A 303 -9.58 15.73 19.91
N GLY A 304 -9.00 14.77 19.19
CA GLY A 304 -8.03 14.99 18.12
C GLY A 304 -8.62 14.69 16.74
N THR A 305 -7.80 14.75 15.70
CA THR A 305 -8.16 14.21 14.39
C THR A 305 -7.00 13.45 13.76
N ASN A 306 -7.29 12.28 13.21
CA ASN A 306 -6.31 11.44 12.54
C ASN A 306 -6.98 10.58 11.45
N ALA A 307 -6.18 10.04 10.53
CA ALA A 307 -6.62 9.02 9.60
C ALA A 307 -5.56 7.93 9.38
N CYS A 308 -6.02 6.73 9.07
CA CYS A 308 -5.19 5.66 8.52
C CYS A 308 -5.83 5.09 7.25
N TYR A 309 -5.03 4.40 6.44
CA TYR A 309 -5.54 3.72 5.25
C TYR A 309 -4.67 2.52 4.84
N MET A 310 -5.17 1.66 3.96
CA MET A 310 -4.40 0.55 3.40
C MET A 310 -3.49 1.00 2.25
N GLU A 311 -2.18 0.95 2.46
CA GLU A 311 -1.12 1.28 1.50
C GLU A 311 -0.49 0.01 0.88
N GLN A 312 0.05 0.12 -0.32
CA GLN A 312 0.82 -0.95 -0.96
C GLN A 312 2.23 -1.03 -0.34
N MET A 313 2.69 -2.24 -0.01
CA MET A 313 4.01 -2.44 0.61
C MET A 313 5.16 -1.88 -0.24
N ARG A 314 5.07 -2.00 -1.57
CA ARG A 314 6.04 -1.40 -2.52
C ARG A 314 6.21 0.12 -2.43
N ASN A 315 5.28 0.83 -1.79
CA ASN A 315 5.36 2.29 -1.59
C ASN A 315 5.94 2.64 -0.21
N LEU A 316 6.17 1.66 0.67
CA LEU A 316 6.66 1.85 2.04
C LEU A 316 8.17 1.65 2.12
N ASP A 317 8.94 2.57 1.54
CA ASP A 317 10.41 2.49 1.50
C ASP A 317 11.05 2.39 2.90
N VAL A 318 10.36 2.86 3.94
CA VAL A 318 10.79 2.77 5.34
C VAL A 318 10.85 1.33 5.88
N LEU A 319 10.24 0.36 5.20
CA LEU A 319 10.27 -1.05 5.54
C LEU A 319 10.90 -1.87 4.41
N ASP A 320 11.42 -3.05 4.74
CA ASP A 320 11.87 -4.01 3.74
C ASP A 320 10.70 -4.93 3.33
N GLY A 321 10.53 -5.13 2.02
CA GLY A 321 9.50 -5.98 1.41
C GLY A 321 8.49 -5.20 0.55
N ASP A 322 8.05 -5.82 -0.54
CA ASP A 322 7.19 -5.21 -1.57
C ASP A 322 5.84 -5.92 -1.74
N GLU A 323 5.66 -7.09 -1.13
CA GLU A 323 4.45 -7.92 -1.26
C GLU A 323 3.29 -7.49 -0.35
N GLY A 324 2.11 -7.35 -0.95
CA GLY A 324 0.87 -7.12 -0.23
C GLY A 324 0.66 -5.68 0.20
N ARG A 325 -0.09 -5.50 1.30
CA ARG A 325 -0.51 -4.20 1.80
C ARG A 325 -0.27 -4.07 3.29
N MET A 326 -0.19 -2.84 3.78
CA MET A 326 -0.14 -2.53 5.20
C MET A 326 -0.96 -1.28 5.49
N CYS A 327 -1.68 -1.29 6.61
CA CYS A 327 -2.31 -0.09 7.11
C CYS A 327 -1.24 0.92 7.57
N VAL A 328 -1.35 2.14 7.09
CA VAL A 328 -0.47 3.26 7.46
C VAL A 328 -1.27 4.25 8.27
N ASN A 329 -0.74 4.58 9.45
CA ASN A 329 -1.24 5.67 10.27
C ASN A 329 -0.60 6.98 9.80
N THR A 330 -1.39 7.92 9.28
CA THR A 330 -0.84 9.15 8.69
C THR A 330 -0.25 10.09 9.74
N GLU A 331 -0.82 10.11 10.95
CA GLU A 331 -0.59 11.17 11.95
C GLU A 331 -0.76 12.57 11.34
N TRP A 332 -1.83 12.75 10.55
CA TRP A 332 -2.04 13.96 9.76
C TRP A 332 -2.22 15.24 10.56
N GLY A 333 -2.36 15.14 11.89
CA GLY A 333 -2.58 16.28 12.77
C GLY A 333 -1.39 17.23 12.74
N ALA A 334 -0.19 16.71 12.50
CA ALA A 334 1.07 17.45 12.36
C ALA A 334 1.26 18.12 10.99
N PHE A 335 0.32 17.97 10.05
CA PHE A 335 0.44 18.62 8.74
C PHE A 335 0.58 20.14 8.89
N GLY A 336 1.61 20.71 8.25
CA GLY A 336 1.93 22.14 8.35
C GLY A 336 2.83 22.53 9.53
N ASP A 337 3.22 21.60 10.42
CA ASP A 337 4.21 21.85 11.49
C ASP A 337 5.58 22.32 10.96
N ASP A 338 5.86 22.06 9.67
CA ASP A 338 7.04 22.51 8.93
C ASP A 338 6.86 23.88 8.24
N GLY A 339 5.71 24.52 8.44
CA GLY A 339 5.34 25.80 7.83
C GLY A 339 4.54 25.69 6.54
N ALA A 340 4.23 24.49 6.04
CA ALA A 340 3.53 24.30 4.76
C ALA A 340 2.10 24.88 4.69
N LEU A 341 1.53 25.27 5.83
CA LEU A 341 0.18 25.82 5.97
C LEU A 341 0.15 27.27 6.48
N GLU A 342 1.28 27.97 6.57
CA GLU A 342 1.31 29.32 7.15
C GLU A 342 0.48 30.36 6.39
N ASP A 343 0.36 30.20 5.08
CA ASP A 343 -0.50 31.03 4.22
C ASP A 343 -2.00 30.83 4.49
N LEU A 344 -2.38 29.66 5.01
CA LEU A 344 -3.77 29.33 5.34
C LEU A 344 -4.13 29.66 6.80
N ARG A 345 -3.15 29.63 7.70
CA ARG A 345 -3.36 29.90 9.14
C ARG A 345 -3.69 31.37 9.38
N THR A 346 -4.76 31.61 10.12
CA THR A 346 -5.16 32.94 10.57
C THR A 346 -4.44 33.34 11.86
N ASN A 347 -4.55 34.62 12.25
CA ASN A 347 -4.00 35.07 13.54
C ASN A 347 -4.67 34.37 14.74
N ILE A 348 -5.93 33.96 14.60
CA ILE A 348 -6.63 33.18 15.62
C ILE A 348 -6.01 31.78 15.75
N ASP A 349 -5.65 31.15 14.62
CA ASP A 349 -4.99 29.85 14.60
C ASP A 349 -3.55 29.90 15.17
N ARG A 350 -2.92 31.08 15.15
CA ARG A 350 -1.62 31.32 15.80
C ARG A 350 -1.78 31.54 17.31
N GLU A 351 -2.81 32.27 17.73
CA GLU A 351 -3.08 32.53 19.14
C GLU A 351 -3.46 31.24 19.90
N ILE A 352 -4.31 30.39 19.32
CA ILE A 352 -4.67 29.10 19.92
C ILE A 352 -3.45 28.17 20.04
N ASP A 353 -2.57 28.19 19.06
CA ASP A 353 -1.36 27.38 19.04
C ASP A 353 -0.36 27.85 20.12
N ALA A 354 -0.12 29.15 20.22
CA ALA A 354 0.75 29.74 21.23
C ALA A 354 0.27 29.46 22.66
N GLY A 355 -1.06 29.42 22.88
CA GLY A 355 -1.66 29.10 24.19
C GLY A 355 -1.87 27.61 24.47
N SER A 356 -1.50 26.72 23.54
CA SER A 356 -1.71 25.27 23.69
C SER A 356 -0.63 24.59 24.53
N LEU A 357 -0.87 23.32 24.90
CA LEU A 357 0.12 22.49 25.59
C LEU A 357 1.36 22.16 24.74
N ASN A 358 1.22 22.27 23.41
CA ASN A 358 2.23 21.88 22.43
C ASN A 358 2.38 22.94 21.31
N PRO A 359 2.88 24.16 21.62
CA PRO A 359 3.05 25.21 20.61
C PRO A 359 3.92 24.77 19.43
N GLY A 360 3.51 25.13 18.21
CA GLY A 360 4.21 24.77 16.97
C GLY A 360 4.05 23.31 16.55
N LYS A 361 3.16 22.56 17.21
CA LYS A 361 2.87 21.15 16.91
C LYS A 361 1.39 20.91 16.66
N GLN A 362 1.06 19.89 15.89
CA GLN A 362 -0.31 19.48 15.59
C GLN A 362 -1.15 20.63 14.99
N LEU A 363 -0.54 21.43 14.12
CA LEU A 363 -1.15 22.67 13.61
C LEU A 363 -2.43 22.42 12.79
N PHE A 364 -2.46 21.34 12.01
CA PHE A 364 -3.66 20.96 11.26
C PHE A 364 -4.79 20.46 12.17
N GLU A 365 -4.45 19.66 13.18
CA GLU A 365 -5.41 19.19 14.17
C GLU A 365 -6.09 20.35 14.92
N LYS A 366 -5.31 21.38 15.28
CA LYS A 366 -5.79 22.59 15.98
C LYS A 366 -6.85 23.37 15.20
N MET A 367 -6.87 23.25 13.87
CA MET A 367 -7.88 23.89 13.02
C MET A 367 -9.17 23.06 12.84
N ILE A 368 -9.19 21.80 13.32
CA ILE A 368 -10.24 20.83 13.00
C ILE A 368 -10.90 20.23 14.24
N SER A 369 -10.12 19.77 15.22
CA SER A 369 -10.61 18.85 16.24
C SER A 369 -11.44 19.52 17.34
N GLY A 370 -12.19 18.70 18.06
CA GLY A 370 -13.10 19.12 19.11
C GLY A 370 -12.42 19.69 20.35
N MET A 371 -11.13 19.43 20.58
CA MET A 371 -10.38 20.07 21.68
C MET A 371 -10.20 21.58 21.45
N TYR A 372 -10.16 22.01 20.20
CA TYR A 372 -9.79 23.39 19.84
C TYR A 372 -10.95 24.21 19.28
N MET A 373 -11.99 23.55 18.74
CA MET A 373 -13.09 24.22 18.06
C MET A 373 -13.83 25.27 18.91
N GLY A 374 -14.13 24.96 20.18
CA GLY A 374 -14.75 25.90 21.11
C GLY A 374 -13.87 27.12 21.41
N GLU A 375 -12.57 26.91 21.58
CA GLU A 375 -11.61 27.99 21.84
C GLU A 375 -11.41 28.89 20.61
N LEU A 376 -11.42 28.33 19.40
CA LEU A 376 -11.46 29.11 18.16
C LEU A 376 -12.68 30.04 18.11
N VAL A 377 -13.87 29.54 18.46
CA VAL A 377 -15.08 30.35 18.54
C VAL A 377 -14.92 31.46 19.58
N ARG A 378 -14.44 31.14 20.78
CA ARG A 378 -14.20 32.13 21.85
C ARG A 378 -13.29 33.26 21.40
N LEU A 379 -12.14 32.93 20.79
CA LEU A 379 -11.16 33.91 20.33
C LEU A 379 -11.73 34.80 19.22
N ILE A 380 -12.52 34.24 18.30
CA ILE A 380 -13.22 35.03 17.29
C ILE A 380 -14.21 35.99 17.96
N LEU A 381 -15.01 35.53 18.92
CA LEU A 381 -15.95 36.38 19.65
C LEU A 381 -15.25 37.50 20.41
N VAL A 382 -14.11 37.23 21.08
CA VAL A 382 -13.28 38.25 21.72
C VAL A 382 -12.77 39.27 20.71
N LYS A 383 -12.31 38.84 19.53
CA LYS A 383 -11.83 39.74 18.48
C LYS A 383 -12.95 40.63 17.95
N LEU A 384 -14.11 40.04 17.65
CA LEU A 384 -15.29 40.77 17.17
C LEU A 384 -15.80 41.77 18.22
N ALA A 385 -15.76 41.41 19.51
CA ALA A 385 -16.11 42.31 20.61
C ALA A 385 -15.13 43.49 20.67
N ARG A 386 -13.82 43.24 20.66
CA ARG A 386 -12.80 44.31 20.68
C ARG A 386 -12.90 45.26 19.48
N ASP A 387 -13.33 44.75 18.33
CA ASP A 387 -13.56 45.54 17.11
C ASP A 387 -14.94 46.23 17.09
N GLN A 388 -15.69 46.18 18.20
CA GLN A 388 -17.02 46.76 18.37
C GLN A 388 -18.02 46.26 17.31
N MET A 389 -17.94 44.98 16.95
CA MET A 389 -18.86 44.34 15.99
C MET A 389 -19.97 43.54 16.70
N VAL A 390 -19.72 43.08 17.92
CA VAL A 390 -20.67 42.35 18.77
C VAL A 390 -20.61 42.87 20.21
N PHE A 391 -21.64 42.58 20.99
CA PHE A 391 -21.77 42.85 22.42
C PHE A 391 -21.56 44.34 22.80
N GLN A 392 -21.82 45.26 21.87
CA GLN A 392 -21.55 46.70 22.03
C GLN A 392 -20.09 47.00 22.44
N GLY A 393 -19.15 46.16 22.02
CA GLY A 393 -17.73 46.31 22.38
C GLY A 393 -17.34 45.75 23.75
N LYS A 394 -18.28 45.17 24.50
CA LYS A 394 -18.04 44.70 25.88
C LYS A 394 -17.44 43.29 25.89
N THR A 395 -16.54 43.07 26.84
CA THR A 395 -15.98 41.76 27.18
C THR A 395 -16.18 41.47 28.66
N THR A 396 -16.20 40.20 29.04
CA THR A 396 -16.31 39.73 30.43
C THR A 396 -15.08 38.90 30.83
N PRO A 397 -14.75 38.79 32.13
CA PRO A 397 -13.69 37.88 32.59
C PRO A 397 -13.89 36.44 32.10
N GLU A 398 -15.14 35.96 32.07
CA GLU A 398 -15.50 34.64 31.60
C GLU A 398 -15.23 34.47 30.10
N LEU A 399 -15.63 35.44 29.26
CA LEU A 399 -15.33 35.41 27.82
C LEU A 399 -13.82 35.47 27.55
N LEU A 400 -13.06 36.20 28.37
CA LEU A 400 -11.61 36.33 28.23
C LEU A 400 -10.83 35.11 28.73
N THR A 401 -11.45 34.25 29.54
CA THR A 401 -10.81 33.06 30.10
C THR A 401 -10.79 31.91 29.09
N THR A 402 -9.60 31.38 28.80
CA THR A 402 -9.37 30.21 27.94
C THR A 402 -10.23 29.01 28.36
N GLY A 403 -10.84 28.32 27.40
CA GLY A 403 -11.61 27.10 27.63
C GLY A 403 -13.02 27.30 28.18
N ARG A 404 -13.46 28.56 28.42
CA ARG A 404 -14.84 28.84 28.89
C ARG A 404 -15.91 28.66 27.83
N PHE A 405 -15.55 28.62 26.54
CA PHE A 405 -16.48 28.26 25.47
C PHE A 405 -16.20 26.80 25.05
N SER A 406 -17.02 25.87 25.54
CA SER A 406 -16.89 24.45 25.21
C SER A 406 -17.35 24.16 23.78
N THR A 407 -16.70 23.22 23.10
CA THR A 407 -17.15 22.69 21.80
C THR A 407 -18.58 22.10 21.88
N SER A 408 -19.02 21.61 23.04
CA SER A 408 -20.41 21.14 23.21
C SER A 408 -21.44 22.24 23.01
N TYR A 409 -21.11 23.51 23.25
CA TYR A 409 -21.98 24.65 22.96
C TYR A 409 -22.20 24.85 21.46
N ILE A 410 -21.20 24.53 20.63
CA ILE A 410 -21.34 24.57 19.17
C ILE A 410 -22.43 23.60 18.73
N TYR A 411 -22.49 22.41 19.34
CA TYR A 411 -23.47 21.38 18.97
C TYR A 411 -24.91 21.80 19.28
N THR A 412 -25.12 22.51 20.39
CA THR A 412 -26.47 23.00 20.79
C THR A 412 -26.86 24.26 20.03
N ILE A 413 -25.91 25.14 19.70
CA ILE A 413 -26.15 26.37 18.92
C ILE A 413 -26.44 26.06 17.45
N GLU A 414 -25.76 25.08 16.86
CA GLU A 414 -25.92 24.68 15.45
C GLU A 414 -27.04 23.66 15.19
N THR A 415 -28.00 23.53 16.09
CA THR A 415 -29.18 22.68 15.85
C THR A 415 -29.95 23.11 14.58
N ASP A 416 -30.58 22.13 13.91
CA ASP A 416 -31.34 22.34 12.67
C ASP A 416 -32.57 23.27 12.88
N LYS A 417 -32.98 23.52 14.13
CA LYS A 417 -34.06 24.46 14.47
C LYS A 417 -33.51 25.85 14.76
N ASP A 418 -33.88 26.83 13.94
CA ASP A 418 -33.30 28.17 14.03
C ASP A 418 -33.57 28.88 15.36
N GLU A 419 -34.82 28.87 15.83
CA GLU A 419 -35.20 29.49 17.10
C GLU A 419 -34.52 28.84 18.32
N GLU A 420 -34.44 27.51 18.34
CA GLU A 420 -33.79 26.76 19.42
C GLU A 420 -32.30 27.07 19.50
N GLY A 421 -31.61 27.10 18.36
CA GLY A 421 -30.18 27.42 18.35
C GLY A 421 -29.88 28.88 18.72
N LEU A 422 -30.77 29.83 18.39
CA LEU A 422 -30.65 31.21 18.84
C LEU A 422 -30.90 31.34 20.35
N ALA A 423 -31.87 30.60 20.90
CA ALA A 423 -32.11 30.54 22.35
C ALA A 423 -30.93 29.91 23.09
N ASN A 424 -30.34 28.85 22.54
CA ASN A 424 -29.12 28.23 23.08
C ASN A 424 -27.93 29.20 23.03
N ALA A 425 -27.79 29.98 21.97
CA ALA A 425 -26.76 31.02 21.89
C ALA A 425 -26.97 32.11 22.96
N ASP A 426 -28.19 32.60 23.15
CA ASP A 426 -28.52 33.56 24.22
C ASP A 426 -28.12 33.01 25.60
N LYS A 427 -28.52 31.76 25.90
CA LYS A 427 -28.18 31.10 27.16
C LYS A 427 -26.66 31.00 27.37
N VAL A 428 -25.93 30.48 26.39
CA VAL A 428 -24.47 30.32 26.47
C VAL A 428 -23.76 31.67 26.66
N LEU A 429 -24.20 32.71 25.95
CA LEU A 429 -23.61 34.04 26.08
C LEU A 429 -23.90 34.66 27.45
N ARG A 430 -25.10 34.44 28.02
CA ARG A 430 -25.44 34.85 29.39
C ARG A 430 -24.63 34.11 30.44
N ASP A 431 -24.39 32.80 30.25
CA ASP A 431 -23.53 32.01 31.13
C ASP A 431 -22.07 32.52 31.12
N LEU A 432 -21.65 33.20 30.04
CA LEU A 432 -20.38 33.93 29.95
C LEU A 432 -20.46 35.36 30.50
N GLY A 433 -21.52 35.73 31.21
CA GLY A 433 -21.71 37.04 31.83
C GLY A 433 -22.07 38.16 30.86
N LEU A 434 -22.41 37.85 29.60
CA LEU A 434 -22.80 38.85 28.59
C LEU A 434 -24.30 39.11 28.63
N ASN A 435 -24.71 40.27 28.14
CA ASN A 435 -26.12 40.59 27.87
C ASN A 435 -26.32 40.68 26.35
N PRO A 436 -26.50 39.55 25.65
CA PRO A 436 -26.53 39.51 24.19
C PRO A 436 -27.83 40.12 23.63
N SER A 437 -27.72 40.80 22.50
CA SER A 437 -28.85 41.15 21.63
C SER A 437 -29.21 39.98 20.70
N ALA A 438 -30.36 40.06 20.02
CA ALA A 438 -30.74 39.08 19.01
C ALA A 438 -29.70 38.98 17.87
N GLU A 439 -29.09 40.10 17.49
CA GLU A 439 -28.03 40.13 16.47
C GLU A 439 -26.72 39.50 16.98
N ASP A 440 -26.40 39.65 18.28
CA ASP A 440 -25.25 38.96 18.88
C ASP A 440 -25.42 37.43 18.87
N CYS A 441 -26.64 36.94 19.14
CA CYS A 441 -26.96 35.52 19.06
C CYS A 441 -26.85 34.98 17.62
N LYS A 442 -27.33 35.75 16.63
CA LYS A 442 -27.17 35.40 15.20
C LYS A 442 -25.69 35.40 14.79
N ALA A 443 -24.92 36.41 15.19
CA ALA A 443 -23.50 36.50 14.92
C ALA A 443 -22.74 35.31 15.54
N THR A 444 -23.03 34.98 16.80
CA THR A 444 -22.43 33.83 17.50
C THR A 444 -22.73 32.52 16.80
N ARG A 445 -23.98 32.29 16.38
CA ARG A 445 -24.36 31.12 15.60
C ARG A 445 -23.62 31.05 14.26
N ARG A 446 -23.45 32.17 13.55
CA ARG A 446 -22.67 32.23 12.30
C ARG A 446 -21.19 31.91 12.52
N VAL A 447 -20.60 32.41 13.61
CA VAL A 447 -19.20 32.10 13.99
C VAL A 447 -19.04 30.59 14.19
N CYS A 448 -19.93 29.95 14.97
CA CYS A 448 -19.95 28.51 15.17
C CYS A 448 -19.99 27.77 13.81
N GLN A 449 -20.96 28.12 12.96
CA GLN A 449 -21.16 27.50 11.65
C GLN A 449 -19.93 27.59 10.74
N ILE A 450 -19.22 28.72 10.76
CA ILE A 450 -18.03 28.92 9.92
C ILE A 450 -16.83 28.16 10.45
N VAL A 451 -16.62 28.13 11.77
CA VAL A 451 -15.55 27.33 12.37
C VAL A 451 -15.76 25.84 12.08
N SER A 452 -16.96 25.31 12.33
CA SER A 452 -17.27 23.90 12.09
C SER A 452 -17.28 23.52 10.59
N THR A 453 -17.73 24.43 9.72
CA THR A 453 -17.66 24.26 8.26
C THR A 453 -16.22 24.26 7.76
N ARG A 454 -15.38 25.17 8.25
CA ARG A 454 -13.95 25.21 7.93
C ARG A 454 -13.27 23.90 8.32
N ALA A 455 -13.49 23.44 9.55
CA ALA A 455 -12.97 22.16 10.04
C ALA A 455 -13.37 20.97 9.15
N ALA A 456 -14.66 20.85 8.80
CA ALA A 456 -15.15 19.78 7.93
C ALA A 456 -14.54 19.84 6.52
N ARG A 457 -14.32 21.05 5.98
CA ARG A 457 -13.70 21.25 4.65
C ARG A 457 -12.22 20.90 4.63
N LEU A 458 -11.47 21.31 5.65
CA LEU A 458 -10.04 20.96 5.78
C LEU A 458 -9.86 19.44 5.90
N CYS A 459 -10.66 18.78 6.74
CA CYS A 459 -10.70 17.32 6.84
C CYS A 459 -11.03 16.66 5.49
N ALA A 460 -11.99 17.21 4.73
CA ALA A 460 -12.34 16.70 3.40
C ALA A 460 -11.16 16.76 2.41
N ALA A 461 -10.38 17.84 2.45
CA ALA A 461 -9.23 18.01 1.56
C ALA A 461 -8.09 17.02 1.85
N ALA A 462 -7.81 16.73 3.14
CA ALA A 462 -6.86 15.68 3.50
C ALA A 462 -7.37 14.28 3.10
N LEU A 463 -8.66 13.99 3.31
CA LEU A 463 -9.26 12.73 2.83
C LEU A 463 -9.21 12.60 1.30
N ALA A 464 -9.41 13.68 0.56
CA ALA A 464 -9.35 13.67 -0.90
C ALA A 464 -7.96 13.21 -1.40
N ALA A 465 -6.89 13.60 -0.70
CA ALA A 465 -5.53 13.15 -1.01
C ALA A 465 -5.31 11.65 -0.74
N VAL A 466 -5.82 11.15 0.40
CA VAL A 466 -5.80 9.72 0.76
C VAL A 466 -6.58 8.88 -0.25
N LEU A 467 -7.78 9.34 -0.63
CA LEU A 467 -8.62 8.65 -1.62
C LEU A 467 -7.96 8.59 -3.00
N ARG A 468 -7.32 9.70 -3.43
CA ARG A 468 -6.52 9.70 -4.66
C ARG A 468 -5.35 8.72 -4.57
N GLN A 469 -4.64 8.64 -3.44
CA GLN A 469 -3.54 7.67 -3.24
C GLN A 469 -4.03 6.24 -3.44
N ILE A 470 -5.14 5.88 -2.79
CA ILE A 470 -5.71 4.53 -2.90
C ILE A 470 -6.17 4.23 -4.34
N ARG A 471 -6.80 5.20 -5.01
CA ARG A 471 -7.23 5.07 -6.41
C ARG A 471 -6.04 4.83 -7.33
N ASP A 472 -5.00 5.63 -7.21
CA ASP A 472 -3.79 5.54 -8.02
C ASP A 472 -3.07 4.20 -7.78
N ASN A 473 -2.99 3.76 -6.52
CA ASN A 473 -2.43 2.45 -6.13
C ASN A 473 -3.14 1.26 -6.78
N LYS A 474 -4.45 1.39 -6.98
CA LYS A 474 -5.30 0.38 -7.63
C LYS A 474 -5.34 0.54 -9.15
N ALA A 475 -4.68 1.56 -9.70
CA ALA A 475 -4.77 1.94 -11.12
C ALA A 475 -6.22 2.01 -11.62
N ALA A 476 -7.13 2.49 -10.77
CA ALA A 476 -8.57 2.48 -11.04
C ALA A 476 -9.03 3.83 -11.60
N GLU A 477 -9.85 3.82 -12.65
CA GLU A 477 -10.48 5.05 -13.17
C GLU A 477 -11.51 5.63 -12.20
N ARG A 478 -12.23 4.75 -11.49
CA ARG A 478 -13.18 5.08 -10.43
C ARG A 478 -12.92 4.22 -9.21
N LEU A 479 -12.94 4.83 -8.03
CA LEU A 479 -12.71 4.12 -6.76
C LEU A 479 -14.03 3.93 -6.01
N ARG A 480 -14.39 2.69 -5.68
CA ARG A 480 -15.44 2.39 -4.70
C ARG A 480 -14.78 2.06 -3.36
N ILE A 481 -15.15 2.75 -2.30
CA ILE A 481 -14.49 2.62 -1.00
C ILE A 481 -15.39 3.03 0.17
N THR A 482 -15.15 2.40 1.32
CA THR A 482 -15.77 2.76 2.59
C THR A 482 -14.75 3.42 3.53
N ILE A 483 -15.17 4.50 4.19
CA ILE A 483 -14.45 5.18 5.26
C ILE A 483 -15.16 4.85 6.58
N GLY A 484 -14.48 4.12 7.46
CA GLY A 484 -14.91 3.93 8.84
C GLY A 484 -14.64 5.20 9.64
N ALA A 485 -15.66 5.78 10.28
CA ALA A 485 -15.54 7.05 10.99
C ALA A 485 -15.96 6.95 12.47
N ASP A 486 -15.17 7.55 13.35
CA ASP A 486 -15.45 7.73 14.77
C ASP A 486 -14.97 9.11 15.26
N GLY A 487 -15.27 9.44 16.51
CA GLY A 487 -14.94 10.69 17.19
C GLY A 487 -16.18 11.49 17.54
N SER A 488 -16.12 12.19 18.68
CA SER A 488 -17.24 12.96 19.22
C SER A 488 -17.74 14.02 18.24
N VAL A 489 -16.87 14.80 17.61
CA VAL A 489 -17.28 15.83 16.63
C VAL A 489 -18.04 15.20 15.46
N TYR A 490 -17.53 14.10 14.90
CA TYR A 490 -18.19 13.43 13.77
C TYR A 490 -19.58 12.87 14.16
N LYS A 491 -19.70 12.31 15.37
CA LYS A 491 -20.91 11.63 15.85
C LYS A 491 -21.98 12.57 16.39
N THR A 492 -21.59 13.60 17.15
CA THR A 492 -22.52 14.40 17.95
C THR A 492 -22.84 15.74 17.31
N HIS A 493 -21.99 16.29 16.45
CA HIS A 493 -22.26 17.58 15.81
C HIS A 493 -23.33 17.43 14.71
N PRO A 494 -24.44 18.20 14.74
CA PRO A 494 -25.59 18.01 13.83
C PRO A 494 -25.28 18.22 12.33
N GLY A 495 -24.39 19.17 12.01
CA GLY A 495 -23.99 19.47 10.64
C GLY A 495 -22.68 18.85 10.12
N PHE A 496 -21.77 18.38 10.99
CA PHE A 496 -20.36 18.15 10.60
C PHE A 496 -20.19 17.03 9.58
N SER A 497 -20.72 15.84 9.88
CA SER A 497 -20.61 14.65 9.02
C SER A 497 -21.17 14.92 7.62
N ARG A 498 -22.35 15.55 7.53
CA ARG A 498 -22.99 15.95 6.27
C ARG A 498 -22.16 16.94 5.46
N ARG A 499 -21.54 17.94 6.10
CA ARG A 499 -20.66 18.92 5.44
C ARG A 499 -19.39 18.26 4.92
N LEU A 500 -18.76 17.41 5.73
CA LEU A 500 -17.57 16.63 5.37
C LEU A 500 -17.86 15.75 4.14
N GLN A 501 -18.91 14.92 4.22
CA GLN A 501 -19.30 14.02 3.12
C GLN A 501 -19.61 14.76 1.83
N LYS A 502 -20.35 15.88 1.92
CA LYS A 502 -20.67 16.71 0.75
C LYS A 502 -19.39 17.27 0.11
N MET A 503 -18.43 17.74 0.91
CA MET A 503 -17.20 18.30 0.40
C MET A 503 -16.27 17.22 -0.19
N VAL A 504 -16.15 16.05 0.44
CA VAL A 504 -15.37 14.92 -0.12
C VAL A 504 -15.90 14.55 -1.50
N ARG A 505 -17.21 14.35 -1.66
CA ARG A 505 -17.82 14.04 -2.99
C ARG A 505 -17.57 15.13 -4.03
N ARG A 506 -17.40 16.39 -3.60
CA ARG A 506 -17.11 17.52 -4.49
C ARG A 506 -15.64 17.54 -4.94
N LEU A 507 -14.71 17.21 -4.05
CA LEU A 507 -13.25 17.23 -4.32
C LEU A 507 -12.75 15.99 -5.08
N VAL A 508 -13.45 14.85 -4.96
CA VAL A 508 -13.12 13.57 -5.63
C VAL A 508 -14.36 12.96 -6.30
N PRO A 509 -14.89 13.56 -7.38
CA PRO A 509 -16.12 13.10 -8.05
C PRO A 509 -16.00 11.72 -8.72
N ASP A 510 -14.77 11.24 -8.89
CA ASP A 510 -14.38 9.93 -9.41
C ASP A 510 -14.34 8.82 -8.34
N CYS A 511 -14.56 9.17 -7.06
CA CYS A 511 -14.64 8.22 -5.96
C CYS A 511 -16.11 8.07 -5.46
N ASP A 512 -16.63 6.85 -5.46
CA ASP A 512 -17.86 6.49 -4.76
C ASP A 512 -17.55 6.11 -3.31
N VAL A 513 -17.78 7.08 -2.40
CA VAL A 513 -17.37 7.01 -1.00
C VAL A 513 -18.57 6.78 -0.08
N ARG A 514 -18.57 5.64 0.60
CA ARG A 514 -19.48 5.34 1.71
C ARG A 514 -18.82 5.71 3.03
N PHE A 515 -19.55 6.40 3.90
CA PHE A 515 -19.11 6.64 5.28
C PHE A 515 -19.87 5.70 6.21
N LEU A 516 -19.14 4.90 6.99
CA LEU A 516 -19.71 3.99 7.96
C LEU A 516 -19.30 4.46 9.36
N GLN A 517 -20.28 4.78 10.21
CA GLN A 517 -20.00 5.17 11.58
C GLN A 517 -19.71 3.94 12.43
N SER A 518 -18.62 3.93 13.19
CA SER A 518 -18.31 2.84 14.13
C SER A 518 -19.19 2.97 15.39
N PRO A 519 -20.11 2.03 15.68
CA PRO A 519 -21.00 2.15 16.84
C PRO A 519 -20.26 1.95 18.17
N CYS A 520 -19.35 0.96 18.24
CA CYS A 520 -18.63 0.58 19.46
C CYS A 520 -17.19 1.14 19.53
N GLY A 521 -16.81 1.99 18.58
CA GLY A 521 -15.51 2.65 18.50
C GLY A 521 -14.33 1.74 18.17
N SER A 522 -13.13 2.16 18.57
CA SER A 522 -11.85 1.49 18.33
C SER A 522 -11.66 0.19 19.12
N GLY A 523 -12.34 0.02 20.27
CA GLY A 523 -12.24 -1.17 21.11
C GLY A 523 -12.59 -2.49 20.40
N LYS A 524 -13.69 -2.53 19.62
CA LYS A 524 -14.01 -3.70 18.75
C LYS A 524 -12.88 -3.95 17.74
N GLY A 525 -12.29 -2.89 17.23
CA GLY A 525 -11.22 -2.92 16.23
C GLY A 525 -9.93 -3.54 16.74
N ALA A 526 -9.54 -3.22 17.98
CA ALA A 526 -8.40 -3.88 18.62
C ALA A 526 -8.60 -5.39 18.74
N ALA A 527 -9.79 -5.83 19.16
CA ALA A 527 -10.11 -7.26 19.17
C ALA A 527 -10.08 -7.87 17.75
N MET A 528 -10.60 -7.17 16.73
CA MET A 528 -10.52 -7.65 15.33
C MET A 528 -9.07 -7.76 14.84
N VAL A 529 -8.20 -6.80 15.15
CA VAL A 529 -6.78 -6.88 14.79
C VAL A 529 -6.12 -8.05 15.49
N THR A 530 -6.39 -8.25 16.78
CA THR A 530 -5.92 -9.41 17.53
C THR A 530 -6.40 -10.72 16.89
N ALA A 531 -7.66 -10.79 16.46
CA ALA A 531 -8.22 -11.96 15.80
C ALA A 531 -7.56 -12.23 14.43
N VAL A 532 -7.33 -11.19 13.63
CA VAL A 532 -6.61 -11.28 12.35
C VAL A 532 -5.17 -11.73 12.57
N ALA A 533 -4.47 -11.14 13.55
CA ALA A 533 -3.09 -11.50 13.88
C ALA A 533 -3.00 -12.96 14.34
N TYR A 534 -3.93 -13.39 15.19
CA TYR A 534 -4.02 -14.78 15.67
C TYR A 534 -4.27 -15.75 14.51
N ARG A 535 -5.19 -15.41 13.59
CA ARG A 535 -5.46 -16.19 12.37
C ARG A 535 -4.23 -16.30 11.48
N LEU A 536 -3.55 -15.18 11.20
CA LEU A 536 -2.37 -15.16 10.33
C LEU A 536 -1.22 -15.96 10.93
N ALA A 537 -1.01 -15.88 12.25
CA ALA A 537 -0.02 -16.70 12.95
C ALA A 537 -0.33 -18.20 12.81
N ALA A 538 -1.60 -18.60 12.96
CA ALA A 538 -2.01 -19.99 12.77
C ALA A 538 -1.81 -20.48 11.33
N GLN A 539 -2.15 -19.66 10.32
CA GLN A 539 -1.93 -19.98 8.91
C GLN A 539 -0.44 -20.10 8.57
N GLN A 540 0.40 -19.23 9.12
CA GLN A 540 1.85 -19.28 8.91
C GLN A 540 2.46 -20.52 9.55
N ALA A 541 2.02 -20.90 10.76
CA ALA A 541 2.44 -22.14 11.40
C ALA A 541 2.09 -23.39 10.57
N GLU A 542 0.88 -23.44 10.00
CA GLU A 542 0.48 -24.57 9.14
C GLU A 542 1.27 -24.61 7.83
N ARG A 543 1.49 -23.45 7.19
CA ARG A 543 2.35 -23.37 5.99
C ARG A 543 3.76 -23.86 6.29
N GLN A 544 4.34 -23.42 7.41
CA GLN A 544 5.67 -23.85 7.81
C GLN A 544 5.72 -25.35 8.06
N ARG A 545 4.70 -25.92 8.72
CA ARG A 545 4.57 -27.35 8.94
C ARG A 545 4.55 -28.15 7.63
N ILE A 546 3.85 -27.66 6.60
CA ILE A 546 3.86 -28.29 5.26
C ILE A 546 5.25 -28.19 4.62
N LEU A 547 5.88 -27.00 4.64
CA LEU A 547 7.20 -26.79 4.06
C LEU A 547 8.29 -27.60 4.77
N ASP A 548 8.17 -27.79 6.08
CA ASP A 548 9.10 -28.60 6.86
C ASP A 548 9.10 -30.08 6.41
N THR A 549 8.01 -30.58 5.80
CA THR A 549 8.00 -31.94 5.22
C THR A 549 8.95 -32.13 4.04
N LEU A 550 9.32 -31.03 3.35
CA LEU A 550 10.27 -31.04 2.24
C LEU A 550 11.72 -30.82 2.71
N ARG A 551 11.93 -30.49 3.98
CA ARG A 551 13.24 -30.19 4.52
C ARG A 551 13.96 -31.49 4.94
N LEU A 552 14.94 -31.89 4.15
CA LEU A 552 15.80 -33.03 4.49
C LEU A 552 16.90 -32.63 5.47
N SER A 553 17.04 -33.41 6.54
CA SER A 553 18.18 -33.29 7.47
C SER A 553 19.48 -33.77 6.82
N ARG A 554 20.62 -33.38 7.39
CA ARG A 554 21.94 -33.87 6.94
C ARG A 554 22.02 -35.40 6.99
N GLU A 555 21.43 -36.03 8.00
CA GLU A 555 21.40 -37.50 8.14
C GLU A 555 20.58 -38.15 7.03
N GLN A 556 19.41 -37.59 6.70
CA GLN A 556 18.60 -38.07 5.59
C GLN A 556 19.33 -37.92 4.25
N LEU A 557 20.04 -36.81 4.03
CA LEU A 557 20.85 -36.61 2.83
C LEU A 557 22.02 -37.62 2.74
N LEU A 558 22.65 -37.95 3.86
CA LEU A 558 23.69 -38.99 3.92
C LEU A 558 23.11 -40.38 3.62
N GLU A 559 21.91 -40.67 4.10
CA GLU A 559 21.21 -41.91 3.78
C GLU A 559 20.84 -41.99 2.29
N VAL A 560 20.39 -40.89 1.66
CA VAL A 560 20.19 -40.83 0.21
C VAL A 560 21.50 -41.10 -0.54
N LYS A 561 22.61 -40.48 -0.14
CA LYS A 561 23.94 -40.74 -0.70
C LYS A 561 24.32 -42.22 -0.58
N ARG A 562 24.11 -42.83 0.59
CA ARG A 562 24.40 -44.24 0.83
C ARG A 562 23.60 -45.14 -0.09
N ARG A 563 22.27 -44.95 -0.16
CA ARG A 563 21.38 -45.71 -1.05
C ARG A 563 21.77 -45.59 -2.52
N MET A 564 22.15 -44.39 -2.97
CA MET A 564 22.65 -44.19 -4.34
C MET A 564 23.96 -44.96 -4.57
N THR A 565 24.88 -44.92 -3.61
CA THR A 565 26.15 -45.65 -3.68
C THR A 565 25.92 -47.16 -3.76
N ASP A 566 25.03 -47.69 -2.91
CA ASP A 566 24.63 -49.10 -2.92
C ASP A 566 24.00 -49.48 -4.29
N GLY A 567 23.12 -48.61 -4.82
CA GLY A 567 22.51 -48.77 -6.14
C GLY A 567 23.52 -48.85 -7.28
N ILE A 568 24.57 -48.01 -7.25
CA ILE A 568 25.67 -48.02 -8.22
C ILE A 568 26.44 -49.34 -8.17
N VAL A 569 26.81 -49.80 -6.96
CA VAL A 569 27.54 -51.06 -6.78
C VAL A 569 26.74 -52.24 -7.32
N LEU A 570 25.44 -52.30 -7.03
CA LEU A 570 24.55 -53.33 -7.54
C LEU A 570 24.43 -53.27 -9.08
N GLY A 571 24.37 -52.07 -9.65
CA GLY A 571 24.21 -51.85 -11.09
C GLY A 571 25.44 -52.22 -11.92
N LEU A 572 26.63 -52.04 -11.35
CA LEU A 572 27.89 -52.43 -12.00
C LEU A 572 28.14 -53.95 -11.95
N SER A 573 27.57 -54.66 -10.96
CA SER A 573 27.78 -56.10 -10.82
C SER A 573 26.87 -56.91 -11.74
N LYS A 574 27.47 -57.79 -12.54
CA LYS A 574 26.76 -58.70 -13.46
C LYS A 574 25.72 -59.59 -12.76
N GLN A 575 25.95 -59.94 -11.49
CA GLN A 575 25.08 -60.85 -10.73
C GLN A 575 23.83 -60.14 -10.18
N THR A 576 23.94 -58.84 -9.91
CA THR A 576 22.92 -58.04 -9.21
C THR A 576 22.30 -56.95 -10.06
N HIS A 577 22.76 -56.77 -11.30
CA HIS A 577 22.32 -55.73 -12.24
C HIS A 577 20.79 -55.68 -12.41
N GLU A 578 20.14 -56.84 -12.48
CA GLU A 578 18.68 -56.92 -12.64
C GLU A 578 17.91 -56.52 -11.38
N GLN A 579 18.56 -56.54 -10.21
CA GLN A 579 17.93 -56.29 -8.91
C GLN A 579 17.86 -54.80 -8.54
N THR A 580 18.59 -53.93 -9.25
CA THR A 580 18.64 -52.49 -8.99
C THR A 580 17.91 -51.68 -10.07
N SER A 581 17.37 -50.53 -9.67
CA SER A 581 16.84 -49.52 -10.59
C SER A 581 17.93 -48.64 -11.20
N VAL A 582 19.12 -48.58 -10.61
CA VAL A 582 20.27 -47.82 -11.11
C VAL A 582 21.08 -48.71 -12.06
N LYS A 583 20.80 -48.60 -13.36
CA LYS A 583 21.26 -49.60 -14.35
C LYS A 583 22.73 -49.49 -14.77
N MET A 584 23.44 -48.40 -14.49
CA MET A 584 24.90 -48.29 -14.80
C MET A 584 25.28 -48.82 -16.21
N LEU A 585 24.55 -48.37 -17.23
CA LEU A 585 24.62 -48.91 -18.59
C LEU A 585 25.98 -48.58 -19.25
N PRO A 586 26.70 -49.57 -19.81
CA PRO A 586 27.95 -49.33 -20.53
C PRO A 586 27.72 -48.53 -21.82
N THR A 587 28.56 -47.53 -22.06
CA THR A 587 28.44 -46.59 -23.19
C THR A 587 29.35 -46.94 -24.37
N TYR A 588 30.25 -47.90 -24.17
CA TYR A 588 31.31 -48.32 -25.11
C TYR A 588 32.33 -47.23 -25.49
N VAL A 589 32.21 -46.02 -24.94
CA VAL A 589 33.25 -45.00 -24.96
C VAL A 589 34.30 -45.37 -23.91
N ARG A 590 35.54 -45.61 -24.36
CA ARG A 590 36.62 -46.17 -23.50
C ARG A 590 37.66 -45.15 -23.05
N SER A 591 37.68 -43.97 -23.67
CA SER A 591 38.61 -42.90 -23.36
C SER A 591 37.96 -41.55 -23.65
N THR A 592 38.42 -40.53 -22.92
CA THR A 592 38.13 -39.14 -23.25
C THR A 592 38.94 -38.70 -24.47
N PRO A 593 38.57 -37.58 -25.12
CA PRO A 593 39.36 -37.03 -26.22
C PRO A 593 40.83 -36.83 -25.86
N ASP A 594 41.75 -37.19 -26.75
CA ASP A 594 43.21 -37.09 -26.57
C ASP A 594 43.86 -36.02 -27.45
N GLY A 595 43.08 -35.33 -28.29
CA GLY A 595 43.51 -34.27 -29.17
C GLY A 595 43.92 -34.75 -30.57
N THR A 596 43.89 -36.07 -30.84
CA THR A 596 44.15 -36.63 -32.16
C THR A 596 42.94 -36.57 -33.09
N GLU A 597 41.76 -36.22 -32.58
CA GLU A 597 40.50 -36.21 -33.30
C GLU A 597 40.51 -35.18 -34.44
N ASN A 598 40.14 -35.61 -35.64
CA ASN A 598 40.14 -34.79 -36.83
C ASN A 598 39.11 -35.30 -37.85
N GLY A 599 38.35 -34.40 -38.46
CA GLY A 599 37.34 -34.75 -39.45
C GLY A 599 36.12 -33.82 -39.42
N ASP A 600 35.20 -34.04 -40.35
CA ASP A 600 33.88 -33.42 -40.38
C ASP A 600 32.84 -34.47 -39.99
N PHE A 601 32.06 -34.17 -38.96
CA PHE A 601 31.10 -35.08 -38.35
C PHE A 601 29.72 -34.44 -38.34
N LEU A 602 28.70 -35.23 -38.65
CA LEU A 602 27.33 -34.86 -38.38
C LEU A 602 26.96 -35.35 -36.97
N ALA A 603 26.22 -34.57 -36.21
CA ALA A 603 25.71 -34.97 -34.91
C ALA A 603 24.23 -34.67 -34.79
N LEU A 604 23.48 -35.58 -34.17
CA LEU A 604 22.07 -35.40 -33.85
C LEU A 604 21.92 -35.31 -32.34
N ASP A 605 21.11 -34.40 -31.84
CA ASP A 605 20.81 -34.25 -30.42
C ASP A 605 19.31 -34.33 -30.18
N LEU A 606 18.88 -35.45 -29.63
CA LEU A 606 17.49 -35.76 -29.32
C LEU A 606 17.33 -36.10 -27.84
N GLY A 607 16.78 -35.16 -27.07
CA GLY A 607 16.50 -35.39 -25.65
C GLY A 607 15.28 -34.66 -25.08
N GLY A 608 14.53 -33.93 -25.90
CA GLY A 608 13.33 -33.18 -25.51
C GLY A 608 12.49 -32.80 -26.73
N SER A 609 11.60 -31.81 -26.58
CA SER A 609 10.78 -31.30 -27.70
C SER A 609 11.56 -30.52 -28.75
N SER A 610 12.82 -30.19 -28.46
CA SER A 610 13.77 -29.57 -29.39
C SER A 610 14.81 -30.59 -29.82
N PHE A 611 14.89 -30.83 -31.12
CA PHE A 611 15.86 -31.68 -31.79
C PHE A 611 16.91 -30.81 -32.47
N ARG A 612 18.18 -31.18 -32.44
CA ARG A 612 19.24 -30.42 -33.12
C ARG A 612 19.99 -31.30 -34.10
N VAL A 613 20.30 -30.72 -35.25
CA VAL A 613 21.24 -31.29 -36.22
C VAL A 613 22.45 -30.38 -36.25
N LEU A 614 23.65 -30.96 -36.13
CA LEU A 614 24.91 -30.24 -36.05
C LEU A 614 25.92 -30.76 -37.07
N LEU A 615 26.68 -29.85 -37.66
CA LEU A 615 27.93 -30.16 -38.35
C LEU A 615 29.10 -29.72 -37.47
N VAL A 616 29.95 -30.67 -37.09
CA VAL A 616 31.12 -30.45 -36.23
C VAL A 616 32.38 -30.72 -37.04
N ARG A 617 33.21 -29.70 -37.23
CA ARG A 617 34.50 -29.79 -37.92
C ARG A 617 35.63 -29.72 -36.92
N LEU A 618 36.34 -30.82 -36.77
CA LEU A 618 37.53 -30.97 -35.94
C LEU A 618 38.78 -30.87 -36.82
N ARG A 619 39.73 -30.03 -36.41
CA ARG A 619 41.03 -29.90 -37.08
C ARG A 619 42.16 -30.13 -36.08
N SER A 620 42.94 -31.20 -36.27
CA SER A 620 44.13 -31.47 -35.46
C SER A 620 45.32 -30.65 -35.97
N GLY A 621 46.01 -29.94 -35.06
CA GLY A 621 47.13 -29.05 -35.37
C GLY A 621 47.66 -28.31 -34.13
N LYS A 622 48.64 -27.39 -34.29
CA LYS A 622 49.24 -26.62 -33.17
C LYS A 622 48.23 -25.79 -32.34
N ARG A 623 47.05 -25.54 -32.88
CA ARG A 623 45.87 -25.03 -32.18
C ARG A 623 44.69 -25.93 -32.55
N HIS A 624 44.15 -26.67 -31.60
CA HIS A 624 42.90 -27.41 -31.78
C HIS A 624 41.80 -26.40 -32.14
N LYS A 625 41.15 -26.60 -33.30
CA LYS A 625 40.03 -25.76 -33.72
C LYS A 625 38.81 -26.64 -33.92
N VAL A 626 37.74 -26.29 -33.21
CA VAL A 626 36.41 -26.89 -33.35
C VAL A 626 35.51 -25.82 -33.98
N ASP A 627 34.91 -26.15 -35.11
CA ASP A 627 33.94 -25.29 -35.80
C ASP A 627 32.59 -26.01 -35.86
N MET A 628 31.54 -25.39 -35.33
CA MET A 628 30.24 -26.01 -35.15
C MET A 628 29.14 -25.17 -35.78
N HIS A 629 28.35 -25.81 -36.63
CA HIS A 629 27.13 -25.25 -37.19
C HIS A 629 25.96 -26.10 -36.72
N GLN A 630 24.84 -25.49 -36.33
CA GLN A 630 23.68 -26.23 -35.85
C GLN A 630 22.37 -25.58 -36.27
N LYS A 631 21.32 -26.37 -36.37
CA LYS A 631 19.94 -25.92 -36.55
C LYS A 631 19.02 -26.68 -35.60
N ILE A 632 18.10 -25.95 -34.98
CA ILE A 632 17.13 -26.49 -34.02
C ILE A 632 15.81 -26.71 -34.74
N TYR A 633 15.22 -27.87 -34.50
CA TYR A 633 13.94 -28.31 -35.03
C TYR A 633 13.00 -28.63 -33.87
N THR A 634 11.72 -28.34 -34.04
CA THR A 634 10.69 -28.72 -33.08
C THR A 634 10.12 -30.09 -33.47
N ILE A 635 9.91 -30.95 -32.49
CA ILE A 635 9.14 -32.20 -32.68
C ILE A 635 7.73 -31.95 -32.16
N PRO A 636 6.69 -32.02 -33.01
CA PRO A 636 5.31 -31.90 -32.57
C PRO A 636 4.97 -32.95 -31.51
N GLN A 637 4.12 -32.59 -30.54
CA GLN A 637 3.71 -33.52 -29.48
C GLN A 637 3.02 -34.77 -30.03
N GLU A 638 2.24 -34.60 -31.11
CA GLU A 638 1.60 -35.70 -31.84
C GLU A 638 2.63 -36.70 -32.38
N THR A 639 3.75 -36.21 -32.93
CA THR A 639 4.86 -37.03 -33.40
C THR A 639 5.63 -37.68 -32.23
N MET A 640 5.83 -36.97 -31.11
CA MET A 640 6.48 -37.52 -29.91
C MET A 640 5.71 -38.70 -29.28
N GLN A 641 4.40 -38.75 -29.51
CA GLN A 641 3.47 -39.75 -28.95
C GLN A 641 2.83 -40.64 -30.03
N GLY A 642 3.22 -40.47 -31.29
CA GLY A 642 2.70 -41.19 -32.46
C GLY A 642 3.39 -42.53 -32.66
N THR A 643 3.67 -42.89 -33.91
CA THR A 643 4.43 -44.09 -34.22
C THR A 643 5.94 -43.83 -34.28
N GLY A 644 6.74 -44.86 -34.05
CA GLY A 644 8.19 -44.77 -34.26
C GLY A 644 8.53 -44.37 -35.69
N GLU A 645 7.79 -44.88 -36.66
CA GLU A 645 7.95 -44.51 -38.07
C GLU A 645 7.81 -43.00 -38.28
N GLU A 646 6.71 -42.40 -37.81
CA GLU A 646 6.49 -40.94 -37.93
C GLU A 646 7.58 -40.12 -37.23
N LEU A 647 8.04 -40.55 -36.06
CA LEU A 647 9.11 -39.86 -35.32
C LEU A 647 10.44 -39.87 -36.09
N PHE A 648 10.88 -41.05 -36.53
CA PHE A 648 12.15 -41.17 -37.23
C PHE A 648 12.09 -40.58 -38.64
N ASP A 649 10.94 -40.61 -39.31
CA ASP A 649 10.72 -39.90 -40.57
C ASP A 649 10.82 -38.38 -40.41
N HIS A 650 10.25 -37.82 -39.32
CA HIS A 650 10.39 -36.39 -39.00
C HIS A 650 11.85 -36.01 -38.73
N ILE A 651 12.59 -36.87 -38.00
CA ILE A 651 14.02 -36.67 -37.74
C ILE A 651 14.80 -36.65 -39.07
N VAL A 652 14.57 -37.60 -39.97
CA VAL A 652 15.23 -37.66 -41.28
C VAL A 652 14.92 -36.42 -42.12
N GLN A 653 13.67 -35.92 -42.09
CA GLN A 653 13.30 -34.68 -42.77
C GLN A 653 14.06 -33.47 -42.23
N CYS A 654 14.26 -33.40 -40.90
CA CYS A 654 15.06 -32.35 -40.28
C CYS A 654 16.53 -32.43 -40.71
N ILE A 655 17.09 -33.63 -40.83
CA ILE A 655 18.46 -33.84 -41.31
C ILE A 655 18.59 -33.41 -42.78
N ALA A 656 17.63 -33.78 -43.64
CA ALA A 656 17.61 -33.38 -45.04
C ALA A 656 17.67 -31.85 -45.20
N ASP A 657 16.78 -31.16 -44.49
CA ASP A 657 16.70 -29.69 -44.48
C ASP A 657 18.00 -29.06 -43.95
N PHE A 658 18.65 -29.66 -42.95
CA PHE A 658 19.93 -29.17 -42.45
C PHE A 658 21.06 -29.34 -43.47
N LEU A 659 21.14 -30.50 -44.14
CA LEU A 659 22.15 -30.77 -45.16
C LEU A 659 21.99 -29.85 -46.37
N GLU A 660 20.75 -29.55 -46.77
CA GLU A 660 20.44 -28.56 -47.80
C GLU A 660 20.87 -27.15 -47.36
N TYR A 661 20.53 -26.75 -46.14
CA TYR A 661 20.94 -25.48 -45.54
C TYR A 661 22.47 -25.31 -45.52
N MET A 662 23.21 -26.38 -45.25
CA MET A 662 24.68 -26.37 -45.24
C MET A 662 25.32 -26.50 -46.64
N GLY A 663 24.52 -26.69 -47.69
CA GLY A 663 25.02 -26.89 -49.06
C GLY A 663 25.78 -28.22 -49.26
N MET A 664 25.43 -29.25 -48.48
CA MET A 664 26.14 -30.55 -48.43
C MET A 664 25.27 -31.72 -48.91
N ARG A 665 24.34 -31.46 -49.83
CA ARG A 665 23.43 -32.50 -50.35
C ARG A 665 24.24 -33.62 -51.03
N GLY A 666 24.04 -34.87 -50.58
CA GLY A 666 24.74 -36.05 -51.09
C GLY A 666 26.08 -36.37 -50.42
N ALA A 667 26.51 -35.62 -49.40
CA ALA A 667 27.70 -35.95 -48.62
C ALA A 667 27.43 -37.13 -47.67
N SER A 668 28.29 -38.16 -47.70
CA SER A 668 28.28 -39.24 -46.70
C SER A 668 29.24 -38.86 -45.57
N LEU A 669 28.68 -38.35 -44.46
CA LEU A 669 29.43 -37.96 -43.27
C LEU A 669 29.28 -39.00 -42.15
N PRO A 670 30.32 -39.21 -41.32
CA PRO A 670 30.20 -39.92 -40.05
C PRO A 670 29.16 -39.24 -39.14
N LEU A 671 28.18 -39.99 -38.65
CA LEU A 671 27.12 -39.51 -37.78
C LEU A 671 27.27 -40.04 -36.35
N GLY A 672 27.29 -39.12 -35.39
CA GLY A 672 27.08 -39.40 -33.97
C GLY A 672 25.66 -39.05 -33.56
N PHE A 673 24.91 -39.99 -33.00
CA PHE A 673 23.54 -39.77 -32.56
C PHE A 673 23.48 -39.67 -31.03
N THR A 674 23.40 -38.45 -30.51
CA THR A 674 23.07 -38.20 -29.11
C THR A 674 21.58 -38.46 -28.89
N PHE A 675 21.28 -39.59 -28.27
CA PHE A 675 19.94 -40.06 -27.98
C PHE A 675 19.75 -40.16 -26.47
N SER A 676 19.10 -39.16 -25.89
CA SER A 676 19.07 -38.91 -24.45
C SER A 676 18.01 -39.70 -23.70
N PHE A 677 17.91 -40.99 -24.02
CA PHE A 677 17.02 -41.96 -23.37
C PHE A 677 17.82 -43.17 -22.91
N PRO A 678 17.31 -43.94 -21.92
CA PRO A 678 17.97 -45.17 -21.48
C PRO A 678 18.06 -46.19 -22.63
N CYS A 679 19.27 -46.45 -23.11
CA CYS A 679 19.56 -47.45 -24.13
C CYS A 679 20.51 -48.51 -23.60
N ASN A 680 20.22 -49.77 -23.87
CA ASN A 680 21.17 -50.85 -23.69
C ASN A 680 22.04 -50.98 -24.95
N GLN A 681 23.35 -50.92 -24.79
CA GLN A 681 24.30 -50.97 -25.89
C GLN A 681 25.08 -52.30 -25.85
N SER A 682 25.29 -52.91 -27.00
CA SER A 682 26.18 -54.06 -27.20
C SER A 682 27.50 -53.65 -27.88
N LYS A 683 27.50 -52.49 -28.54
CA LYS A 683 28.59 -51.82 -29.24
C LYS A 683 28.26 -50.33 -29.43
N LEU A 684 29.21 -49.54 -29.91
CA LEU A 684 29.09 -48.07 -29.96
C LEU A 684 28.00 -47.59 -30.94
N ASP A 685 27.80 -48.30 -32.05
CA ASP A 685 26.86 -47.98 -33.12
C ASP A 685 25.50 -48.71 -32.98
N GLU A 686 25.14 -49.15 -31.78
CA GLU A 686 23.89 -49.86 -31.47
C GLU A 686 23.32 -49.38 -30.13
N GLY A 687 22.01 -49.15 -30.09
CA GLY A 687 21.32 -48.71 -28.88
C GLY A 687 19.89 -49.21 -28.83
N ILE A 688 19.66 -50.29 -28.08
CA ILE A 688 18.31 -50.82 -27.86
C ILE A 688 17.61 -49.91 -26.84
N LEU A 689 16.57 -49.20 -27.27
CA LEU A 689 15.80 -48.34 -26.37
C LEU A 689 15.11 -49.18 -25.28
N LEU A 690 15.43 -48.93 -24.01
CA LEU A 690 14.83 -49.67 -22.89
C LEU A 690 13.44 -49.13 -22.56
N LYS A 691 13.33 -47.81 -22.44
CA LYS A 691 12.09 -47.14 -22.08
C LYS A 691 12.11 -45.67 -22.44
N TRP A 692 11.00 -45.15 -22.95
CA TRP A 692 10.83 -43.73 -23.12
C TRP A 692 10.78 -42.98 -21.78
N THR A 693 11.33 -41.77 -21.78
CA THR A 693 11.28 -40.82 -20.66
C THR A 693 10.96 -39.43 -21.21
N LYS A 694 10.93 -38.39 -20.36
CA LYS A 694 10.84 -36.99 -20.79
C LYS A 694 9.62 -36.65 -21.69
N GLY A 695 8.53 -37.43 -21.59
CA GLY A 695 7.26 -37.18 -22.31
C GLY A 695 7.12 -37.85 -23.69
N PHE A 696 8.16 -38.54 -24.19
CA PHE A 696 8.07 -39.36 -25.40
C PHE A 696 7.29 -40.65 -25.15
N LYS A 697 6.53 -41.10 -26.16
CA LYS A 697 5.76 -42.36 -26.14
C LYS A 697 5.58 -42.98 -27.53
N ALA A 698 6.47 -42.68 -28.49
CA ALA A 698 6.33 -43.20 -29.84
C ALA A 698 6.28 -44.74 -29.84
N SER A 699 5.24 -45.32 -30.46
CA SER A 699 5.03 -46.78 -30.48
C SER A 699 6.15 -47.48 -31.25
N ASP A 700 6.29 -48.78 -31.03
CA ASP A 700 7.20 -49.62 -31.81
C ASP A 700 8.68 -49.19 -31.78
N CYS A 701 9.10 -48.47 -30.73
CA CYS A 701 10.47 -48.05 -30.50
C CYS A 701 11.15 -48.79 -29.33
N GLU A 702 10.45 -48.98 -28.21
CA GLU A 702 11.00 -49.69 -27.04
C GLU A 702 11.32 -51.15 -27.40
N GLY A 703 12.50 -51.62 -26.99
CA GLY A 703 13.03 -52.93 -27.35
C GLY A 703 13.70 -53.01 -28.74
N LYS A 704 13.70 -51.92 -29.52
CA LYS A 704 14.35 -51.87 -30.84
C LYS A 704 15.63 -51.04 -30.82
N ASP A 705 16.53 -51.34 -31.75
CA ASP A 705 17.73 -50.54 -31.99
C ASP A 705 17.37 -49.23 -32.71
N VAL A 706 17.62 -48.11 -32.05
CA VAL A 706 17.29 -46.78 -32.58
C VAL A 706 18.13 -46.40 -33.80
N VAL A 707 19.31 -46.99 -33.96
CA VAL A 707 20.12 -46.82 -35.18
C VAL A 707 19.45 -47.47 -36.36
N MET A 708 18.90 -48.69 -36.16
CA MET A 708 18.16 -49.39 -37.21
C MET A 708 16.89 -48.64 -37.59
N LEU A 709 16.13 -48.13 -36.62
CA LEU A 709 14.93 -47.33 -36.91
C LEU A 709 15.24 -46.09 -37.74
N LEU A 710 16.34 -45.39 -37.43
CA LEU A 710 16.77 -44.23 -38.19
C LEU A 710 17.31 -44.61 -39.58
N LYS A 711 18.04 -45.73 -39.72
CA LYS A 711 18.48 -46.26 -41.02
C LYS A 711 17.29 -46.63 -41.91
N GLU A 712 16.28 -47.29 -41.36
CA GLU A 712 15.05 -47.63 -42.08
C GLU A 712 14.32 -46.37 -42.57
N ALA A 713 14.26 -45.31 -41.74
CA ALA A 713 13.68 -44.02 -42.14
C ALA A 713 14.45 -43.36 -43.29
N ILE A 714 15.78 -43.41 -43.27
CA ILE A 714 16.62 -42.90 -44.38
C ILE A 714 16.35 -43.68 -45.66
N GLN A 715 16.26 -45.01 -45.59
CA GLN A 715 15.96 -45.87 -46.74
C GLN A 715 14.57 -45.61 -47.32
N ARG A 716 13.56 -45.30 -46.49
CA ARG A 716 12.21 -44.93 -46.95
C ARG A 716 12.22 -43.62 -47.75
N LYS A 717 13.03 -42.64 -47.35
CA LYS A 717 13.07 -41.31 -47.98
C LYS A 717 14.00 -41.23 -49.20
N GLN A 718 15.04 -42.07 -49.29
CA GLN A 718 16.01 -42.14 -50.39
C GLN A 718 16.70 -40.80 -50.76
N GLU A 719 16.87 -39.88 -49.81
CA GLU A 719 17.39 -38.54 -50.11
C GLU A 719 18.92 -38.39 -49.93
N PHE A 720 19.53 -39.16 -49.04
CA PHE A 720 20.97 -39.11 -48.71
C PHE A 720 21.41 -40.40 -48.00
N ASP A 721 22.72 -40.59 -47.84
CA ASP A 721 23.32 -41.72 -47.10
C ASP A 721 24.14 -41.20 -45.91
N LEU A 722 24.07 -41.89 -44.77
CA LEU A 722 24.80 -41.54 -43.54
C LEU A 722 25.58 -42.72 -42.99
N ASN A 723 26.83 -42.47 -42.61
CA ASN A 723 27.66 -43.45 -41.95
C ASN A 723 27.48 -43.36 -40.43
N PHE A 724 26.61 -44.19 -39.85
CA PHE A 724 26.38 -44.24 -38.41
C PHE A 724 27.60 -44.80 -37.67
N VAL A 725 28.20 -44.00 -36.79
CA VAL A 725 29.40 -44.39 -36.05
C VAL A 725 29.13 -44.58 -34.56
N ALA A 726 28.17 -43.85 -33.99
CA ALA A 726 27.87 -43.94 -32.56
C ALA A 726 26.42 -43.57 -32.22
N VAL A 727 25.86 -44.23 -31.20
CA VAL A 727 24.77 -43.71 -30.37
C VAL A 727 25.32 -43.41 -28.99
N VAL A 728 25.00 -42.23 -28.49
CA VAL A 728 25.58 -41.70 -27.25
C VAL A 728 24.47 -41.11 -26.40
N ASN A 729 24.56 -41.24 -25.08
CA ASN A 729 23.68 -40.51 -24.18
C ASN A 729 24.19 -39.06 -24.00
N ASP A 730 23.29 -38.09 -23.79
CA ASP A 730 23.65 -36.68 -23.53
C ASP A 730 24.66 -36.51 -22.39
N THR A 731 24.52 -37.30 -21.33
CA THR A 731 25.42 -37.25 -20.16
C THR A 731 26.86 -37.66 -20.51
N VAL A 732 27.06 -38.47 -21.56
CA VAL A 732 28.39 -38.92 -22.01
C VAL A 732 29.01 -37.94 -23.00
N GLY A 733 28.17 -37.25 -23.78
CA GLY A 733 28.62 -36.23 -24.73
C GLY A 733 28.96 -34.88 -24.08
N THR A 734 28.49 -34.63 -22.86
CA THR A 734 28.78 -33.44 -22.05
C THR A 734 30.06 -33.64 -21.24
#